data_AF-A0A850WS86-F1
#
_entry.id   AF-A0A850WS86-F1
#
_cell.length_a   1.000
_cell.length_b   1.000
_cell.length_c   1.000
_cell.angle_alpha   90.00
_cell.angle_beta   90.00
_cell.angle_gamma   90.00
#
_symmetry.space_group_name_H-M   'P 1'
#
loop_
_entity.id
_entity.type
_entity.pdbx_description
1 polymer ?
#
loop_
_entity_poly.entity_id
_entity_poly.type
_entity_poly.pdbx_seq_one_letter_code
_entity_poly.pdbx_strand_id
1 'polypeptide(L)'
;MTSRGAGTAFSRKNYRLSTEPEKSKVTGIVNSRLLNDYLHRIFTSADGNQPAAAYRKHLTFQNLQEHLDRLLAEENDSDDSRDQGAEGRLGPSAVVLDHTSGFEGLLLVDDDLLGVIGHSNFGSIRATTCVYKGKWIYEVLISSQGLMQIGWCTLNCRFNQEEGVGDTPDSYAYDGNRVRKWNVTTTNYGKSWAAGDIVSCLIDLDEGTIAFCLNGISLGTAFDNITRGAGMAYFPAISLSFKESVAFNFGSRPLRYPLVEGYRPLQDPPVADLIKARKLLGYLKNVIHTGIDVTEGKLVERDTSMWQLQGEPTVLITLAHIFNYFSPLMCKVYLVEDVLMTFLLSILERGGAVESHPLIQQLLDLMWLLMEEYEVHECLKQLLMSLLRAYRFSPIIPDLGLQIHYLRLTIAVLKHEKSRKYLLSNVLFDVLRSVVFFYIKSPLRVEEAGLQELIPTTWWPNRFTKEGKESKEVKEESAEERLRRRAYERGCQRLKKRIEVVEGLQVQILKLLLNNKDRGGGEASRYIFLNKFRKFLQENASNRGNLTVLCPPEYMVCFLHRLIAALRFFWDGHKAKSSAALSSEEAYVPPQLFYNGKVDYFDLQRLGGLLSHLKKTLKDDLAAKANVLIDPAELHAVTMDDLDEDEESATSVAQSQRPSAALAIGGALARPGWLSSPTLGRANRFLSTATVSLMNPRRPLGTLEKIKVRTLSVEQRTEEDIEGSHGNEGLLLGRPPEEPEQPITENSLLEILDGIVMMYNLSVHQQLGKMVGVSDDVNEYAMALKDTEEKISRCPKRRRDIHEELLKSQKVFSEKLNHLSRRLAWINVTIYSKEKMQDIYWLLRVCIRTIEHGDRTGSLFAFMPEFYLSVAMNSYSALKNYFSPVNSMEELPGYEETLMRLAAILAKHFADSRIVGTDIRDSLMQALASYVCYPHSLRAVERIPEEQRISMMKNLLAPYEQRPWAQTNWILVRLWRGCGFGYRYTRLPHLLKTKPEDASLPSLQ
;
A
#
# COMPACT_ATOMS: atom_id res chain seq x y z
N MET A 1 -19.05 23.84 -7.98
CA MET A 1 -20.02 24.10 -9.06
C MET A 1 -21.24 23.22 -8.81
N THR A 2 -22.41 23.83 -8.66
CA THR A 2 -23.68 23.19 -8.30
C THR A 2 -24.20 22.26 -9.40
N SER A 3 -24.29 20.96 -9.16
CA SER A 3 -24.92 20.02 -10.09
C SER A 3 -26.44 20.08 -9.96
N ARG A 4 -27.09 20.66 -10.98
CA ARG A 4 -28.50 20.37 -11.25
C ARG A 4 -28.56 19.04 -12.00
N GLY A 5 -29.35 18.12 -11.49
CA GLY A 5 -29.65 16.85 -12.14
C GLY A 5 -30.24 17.07 -13.52
N ALA A 6 -29.52 16.64 -14.54
CA ALA A 6 -30.05 16.37 -15.86
C ALA A 6 -29.85 14.87 -16.09
N GLY A 7 -30.94 14.10 -15.90
CA GLY A 7 -30.97 12.69 -16.23
C GLY A 7 -30.87 12.52 -17.74
N THR A 8 -29.67 12.27 -18.25
CA THR A 8 -29.49 11.70 -19.58
C THR A 8 -29.82 10.21 -19.48
N ALA A 9 -31.07 9.85 -19.74
CA ALA A 9 -31.49 8.47 -19.90
C ALA A 9 -30.79 7.89 -21.14
N PHE A 10 -29.69 7.19 -20.94
CA PHE A 10 -29.12 6.34 -21.99
C PHE A 10 -30.12 5.24 -22.32
N SER A 11 -30.29 4.95 -23.61
CA SER A 11 -31.18 3.89 -24.10
C SER A 11 -30.70 2.53 -23.56
N ARG A 12 -31.37 2.03 -22.53
CA ARG A 12 -31.11 0.73 -21.89
C ARG A 12 -31.41 -0.42 -22.85
N LYS A 13 -30.65 -1.52 -22.78
CA LYS A 13 -31.02 -2.77 -23.47
C LYS A 13 -32.31 -3.34 -22.86
N ASN A 14 -33.44 -3.01 -23.45
CA ASN A 14 -34.72 -3.64 -23.12
C ASN A 14 -34.76 -5.03 -23.76
N TYR A 15 -34.67 -6.08 -22.95
CA TYR A 15 -34.86 -7.47 -23.38
C TYR A 15 -36.34 -7.82 -23.60
N ARG A 16 -37.11 -6.93 -24.25
CA ARG A 16 -38.49 -7.23 -24.66
C ARG A 16 -38.44 -8.07 -25.93
N LEU A 17 -38.96 -9.29 -25.86
CA LEU A 17 -39.28 -10.07 -27.06
C LEU A 17 -40.33 -9.31 -27.88
N SER A 18 -40.13 -9.19 -29.20
CA SER A 18 -41.07 -8.49 -30.09
C SER A 18 -42.46 -9.16 -30.06
N THR A 19 -43.50 -8.35 -30.16
CA THR A 19 -44.91 -8.75 -30.05
C THR A 19 -45.50 -9.39 -31.32
N GLU A 20 -44.67 -9.79 -32.29
CA GLU A 20 -45.18 -10.36 -33.53
C GLU A 20 -45.44 -11.87 -33.41
N PRO A 21 -46.63 -12.36 -33.79
CA PRO A 21 -46.98 -13.77 -33.70
C PRO A 21 -46.41 -14.53 -34.91
N GLU A 22 -45.11 -14.46 -35.14
CA GLU A 22 -44.45 -15.34 -36.11
C GLU A 22 -43.93 -16.59 -35.41
N LYS A 23 -44.40 -17.73 -35.91
CA LYS A 23 -43.97 -19.09 -35.51
C LYS A 23 -42.49 -19.28 -35.82
N SER A 24 -41.62 -18.74 -34.96
CA SER A 24 -40.21 -19.05 -34.93
C SER A 24 -40.03 -20.17 -33.89
N LYS A 25 -39.68 -21.37 -34.37
CA LYS A 25 -39.08 -22.40 -33.52
C LYS A 25 -37.74 -21.86 -33.05
N VAL A 26 -37.74 -21.09 -31.95
CA VAL A 26 -36.51 -20.68 -31.27
C VAL A 26 -35.87 -21.95 -30.73
N THR A 27 -34.83 -22.43 -31.41
CA THR A 27 -34.05 -23.61 -31.05
C THR A 27 -33.45 -23.38 -29.66
N GLY A 28 -33.96 -24.08 -28.64
CA GLY A 28 -33.35 -24.14 -27.29
C GLY A 28 -34.21 -23.60 -26.14
N ILE A 29 -35.39 -23.03 -26.38
CA ILE A 29 -36.35 -22.75 -25.29
C ILE A 29 -37.11 -24.04 -24.96
N VAL A 30 -37.18 -24.40 -23.68
CA VAL A 30 -37.90 -25.60 -23.24
C VAL A 30 -39.41 -25.48 -23.46
N ASN A 31 -40.12 -26.61 -23.46
CA ASN A 31 -41.56 -26.62 -23.70
C ASN A 31 -42.31 -25.73 -22.69
N SER A 32 -43.49 -25.23 -23.09
CA SER A 32 -44.26 -24.23 -22.31
C SER A 32 -44.57 -24.67 -20.87
N ARG A 33 -44.82 -25.97 -20.66
CA ARG A 33 -45.14 -26.51 -19.33
C ARG A 33 -43.91 -26.51 -18.42
N LEU A 34 -42.80 -27.04 -18.92
CA LEU A 34 -41.53 -27.07 -18.20
C LEU A 34 -40.99 -25.65 -17.94
N LEU A 35 -41.20 -24.72 -18.88
CA LEU A 35 -40.88 -23.30 -18.70
C LEU A 35 -41.70 -22.68 -17.57
N ASN A 36 -43.02 -22.89 -17.56
CA ASN A 36 -43.89 -22.39 -16.50
C ASN A 36 -43.47 -22.94 -15.13
N ASP A 37 -43.23 -24.25 -15.04
CA ASP A 37 -42.81 -24.89 -13.79
C ASP A 37 -41.43 -24.39 -13.32
N TYR A 38 -40.50 -24.18 -14.26
CA TYR A 38 -39.19 -23.59 -14.00
C TYR A 38 -39.32 -22.17 -13.42
N LEU A 39 -40.04 -21.28 -14.12
CA LEU A 39 -40.19 -19.88 -13.69
C LEU A 39 -40.88 -19.78 -12.32
N HIS A 40 -41.94 -20.56 -12.08
CA HIS A 40 -42.57 -20.61 -10.76
C HIS A 40 -41.63 -21.11 -9.67
N ARG A 41 -40.72 -22.06 -9.97
CA ARG A 41 -39.69 -22.54 -9.02
C ARG A 41 -38.62 -21.49 -8.74
N ILE A 42 -38.23 -20.70 -9.74
CA ILE A 42 -37.24 -19.64 -9.57
C ILE A 42 -37.78 -18.48 -8.75
N PHE A 43 -39.01 -18.02 -9.04
CA PHE A 43 -39.62 -16.83 -8.46
C PHE A 43 -40.55 -17.12 -7.27
N THR A 44 -40.33 -18.21 -6.55
CA THR A 44 -41.06 -18.50 -5.31
C THR A 44 -40.73 -17.50 -4.20
N SER A 45 -41.76 -17.07 -3.45
CA SER A 45 -41.58 -16.33 -2.19
C SER A 45 -40.99 -17.23 -1.11
N ALA A 46 -40.12 -16.67 -0.26
CA ALA A 46 -39.47 -17.37 0.85
C ALA A 46 -40.45 -17.83 1.95
N ASP A 47 -41.69 -17.32 1.98
CA ASP A 47 -42.64 -17.56 3.06
C ASP A 47 -43.44 -18.87 2.98
N GLY A 48 -43.15 -19.77 2.02
CA GLY A 48 -43.73 -21.13 2.00
C GLY A 48 -45.25 -21.24 1.83
N ASN A 49 -46.01 -20.14 1.88
CA ASN A 49 -47.45 -20.11 1.67
C ASN A 49 -47.76 -20.03 0.17
N GLN A 50 -47.87 -21.18 -0.49
CA GLN A 50 -48.44 -21.27 -1.84
C GLN A 50 -49.96 -21.53 -1.76
N PRO A 51 -50.80 -20.80 -2.51
CA PRO A 51 -52.14 -21.26 -2.83
C PRO A 51 -52.05 -22.55 -3.68
N ALA A 52 -53.06 -23.40 -3.58
CA ALA A 52 -53.16 -24.69 -4.29
C ALA A 52 -52.81 -24.56 -5.79
N ALA A 53 -52.13 -25.58 -6.34
CA ALA A 53 -51.63 -25.63 -7.72
C ALA A 53 -52.66 -25.30 -8.82
N ALA A 54 -53.95 -25.33 -8.51
CA ALA A 54 -55.06 -25.03 -9.43
C ALA A 54 -55.24 -23.53 -9.79
N TYR A 55 -54.59 -22.59 -9.08
CA TYR A 55 -54.80 -21.13 -9.27
C TYR A 55 -53.57 -20.36 -9.81
N ARG A 56 -52.49 -21.02 -10.23
CA ARG A 56 -51.31 -20.31 -10.76
C ARG A 56 -51.56 -19.81 -12.18
N LYS A 57 -51.47 -18.49 -12.39
CA LYS A 57 -51.42 -17.90 -13.73
C LYS A 57 -50.20 -18.48 -14.48
N HIS A 58 -50.39 -18.81 -15.75
CA HIS A 58 -49.35 -19.36 -16.62
C HIS A 58 -48.24 -18.33 -16.84
N LEU A 59 -47.01 -18.65 -16.44
CA LEU A 59 -45.81 -17.80 -16.57
C LEU A 59 -45.02 -18.14 -17.83
N THR A 60 -44.60 -17.09 -18.52
CA THR A 60 -43.77 -17.12 -19.74
C THR A 60 -42.83 -15.92 -19.72
N PHE A 61 -41.82 -15.90 -20.59
CA PHE A 61 -40.93 -14.72 -20.69
C PHE A 61 -41.64 -13.43 -21.11
N GLN A 62 -42.81 -13.52 -21.78
CA GLN A 62 -43.57 -12.34 -22.19
C GLN A 62 -44.24 -11.62 -21.02
N ASN A 63 -44.72 -12.36 -20.02
CA ASN A 63 -45.41 -11.81 -18.85
C ASN A 63 -44.57 -11.83 -17.56
N LEU A 64 -43.31 -12.28 -17.65
CA LEU A 64 -42.41 -12.39 -16.50
C LEU A 64 -42.05 -11.03 -15.91
N GLN A 65 -41.87 -10.01 -16.74
CA GLN A 65 -41.54 -8.66 -16.28
C GLN A 65 -42.63 -8.10 -15.36
N GLU A 66 -43.90 -8.15 -15.80
CA GLU A 66 -45.04 -7.69 -14.99
C GLU A 66 -45.20 -8.50 -13.71
N HIS A 67 -44.87 -9.80 -13.74
CA HIS A 67 -44.88 -10.63 -12.56
C HIS A 67 -43.80 -10.21 -11.56
N LEU A 68 -42.58 -9.93 -12.02
CA LEU A 68 -41.50 -9.40 -11.20
C LEU A 68 -41.83 -8.03 -10.62
N ASP A 69 -42.43 -7.14 -11.40
CA ASP A 69 -42.89 -5.84 -10.91
C ASP A 69 -43.87 -6.00 -9.74
N ARG A 70 -44.80 -6.96 -9.79
CA ARG A 70 -45.72 -7.26 -8.68
C ARG A 70 -44.97 -7.82 -7.46
N LEU A 71 -44.12 -8.83 -7.65
CA LEU A 71 -43.37 -9.45 -6.54
C LEU A 71 -42.43 -8.47 -5.82
N LEU A 72 -41.89 -7.49 -6.55
CA LEU A 72 -41.01 -6.44 -6.01
C LEU A 72 -41.79 -5.23 -5.48
N ALA A 73 -43.09 -5.11 -5.77
CA ALA A 73 -43.97 -4.04 -5.28
C ALA A 73 -44.82 -4.44 -4.07
N GLU A 74 -45.20 -5.72 -3.95
CA GLU A 74 -46.15 -6.28 -2.95
C GLU A 74 -45.81 -6.03 -1.45
N GLU A 75 -44.65 -5.45 -1.14
CA GLU A 75 -44.24 -5.10 0.24
C GLU A 75 -43.85 -3.62 0.43
N ASN A 76 -43.96 -2.79 -0.61
CA ASN A 76 -43.80 -1.34 -0.45
C ASN A 76 -44.97 -0.70 0.30
N ASP A 77 -46.17 -1.30 0.24
CA ASP A 77 -47.41 -0.72 0.76
C ASP A 77 -47.51 -0.68 2.30
N SER A 78 -46.61 -1.33 3.05
CA SER A 78 -46.60 -1.23 4.51
C SER A 78 -45.69 -0.14 5.08
N ASP A 79 -44.88 0.56 4.25
CA ASP A 79 -43.84 1.46 4.76
C ASP A 79 -43.75 2.84 4.09
N ASP A 80 -44.59 3.16 3.10
CA ASP A 80 -44.69 4.50 2.51
C ASP A 80 -45.14 5.59 3.52
N SER A 81 -45.43 5.24 4.77
CA SER A 81 -45.63 6.18 5.88
C SER A 81 -44.35 6.63 6.61
N ARG A 82 -43.15 6.11 6.26
CA ARG A 82 -41.88 6.47 6.94
C ARG A 82 -41.05 7.55 6.25
N ASP A 83 -41.50 8.09 5.11
CA ASP A 83 -40.85 9.23 4.44
C ASP A 83 -41.18 10.59 5.12
N GLN A 84 -41.92 10.56 6.24
CA GLN A 84 -41.90 11.66 7.21
C GLN A 84 -40.54 11.64 7.91
N GLY A 85 -39.67 12.60 7.59
CA GLY A 85 -38.30 12.69 8.12
C GLY A 85 -38.24 12.29 9.60
N ALA A 86 -37.38 11.31 9.91
CA ALA A 86 -37.30 10.68 11.22
C ALA A 86 -37.34 11.74 12.34
N GLU A 87 -38.41 11.71 13.13
CA GLU A 87 -38.62 12.67 14.22
C GLU A 87 -37.37 12.73 15.09
N GLY A 88 -36.83 13.94 15.31
CA GLY A 88 -35.59 14.12 16.07
C GLY A 88 -34.32 14.33 15.25
N ARG A 89 -34.41 14.45 13.92
CA ARG A 89 -33.26 14.69 13.02
C ARG A 89 -33.53 15.88 12.09
N LEU A 90 -32.51 16.70 11.84
CA LEU A 90 -32.56 17.84 10.92
C LEU A 90 -31.32 17.84 10.00
N GLY A 91 -31.54 18.02 8.69
CA GLY A 91 -30.48 18.07 7.68
C GLY A 91 -30.73 17.14 6.48
N PRO A 92 -29.86 17.18 5.46
CA PRO A 92 -29.99 16.37 4.25
C PRO A 92 -30.03 14.87 4.55
N SER A 93 -30.71 14.06 3.74
CA SER A 93 -30.77 12.59 3.95
C SER A 93 -29.40 11.91 3.86
N ALA A 94 -28.57 12.34 2.91
CA ALA A 94 -27.16 11.98 2.84
C ALA A 94 -26.36 12.81 3.83
N VAL A 95 -25.69 12.16 4.79
CA VAL A 95 -24.94 12.83 5.84
C VAL A 95 -23.46 12.82 5.52
N VAL A 96 -22.87 14.00 5.45
CA VAL A 96 -21.44 14.24 5.16
C VAL A 96 -20.86 15.32 6.06
N LEU A 97 -19.54 15.49 6.05
CA LEU A 97 -18.85 16.59 6.71
C LEU A 97 -19.11 17.94 5.99
N ASP A 98 -19.45 18.97 6.75
CA ASP A 98 -19.75 20.31 6.20
C ASP A 98 -18.46 21.11 6.00
N HIS A 99 -17.86 20.93 4.83
CA HIS A 99 -16.68 21.68 4.36
C HIS A 99 -17.00 23.09 3.84
N THR A 100 -18.24 23.57 3.98
CA THR A 100 -18.64 24.90 3.46
C THR A 100 -18.78 25.94 4.57
N SER A 101 -19.43 25.58 5.67
CA SER A 101 -19.73 26.51 6.77
C SER A 101 -19.51 25.93 8.16
N GLY A 102 -19.24 24.63 8.24
CA GLY A 102 -19.18 23.87 9.49
C GLY A 102 -17.76 23.50 9.91
N PHE A 103 -16.75 24.28 9.53
CA PHE A 103 -15.35 23.96 9.83
C PHE A 103 -14.52 25.21 10.16
N GLU A 104 -13.38 24.99 10.80
CA GLU A 104 -12.35 25.99 11.10
C GLU A 104 -10.96 25.34 11.03
N GLY A 105 -9.96 26.12 10.60
CA GLY A 105 -8.61 25.61 10.33
C GLY A 105 -8.45 24.98 8.94
N LEU A 106 -7.21 24.58 8.62
CA LEU A 106 -6.91 23.93 7.36
C LEU A 106 -7.16 22.43 7.48
N LEU A 107 -8.13 21.93 6.74
CA LEU A 107 -8.51 20.52 6.69
C LEU A 107 -8.50 20.04 5.24
N LEU A 108 -8.01 18.82 5.02
CA LEU A 108 -8.19 18.13 3.75
C LEU A 108 -9.32 17.13 3.91
N VAL A 109 -10.35 17.24 3.08
CA VAL A 109 -11.53 16.39 3.11
C VAL A 109 -11.56 15.55 1.84
N ASP A 110 -11.84 14.25 1.97
CA ASP A 110 -11.93 13.32 0.84
C ASP A 110 -13.09 13.69 -0.11
N ASP A 111 -13.05 13.22 -1.36
CA ASP A 111 -14.07 13.52 -2.39
C ASP A 111 -15.50 13.08 -1.99
N ASP A 112 -15.62 12.05 -1.15
CA ASP A 112 -16.91 11.57 -0.62
C ASP A 112 -17.39 12.35 0.62
N LEU A 113 -16.59 13.30 1.09
CA LEU A 113 -16.83 14.14 2.26
C LEU A 113 -17.02 13.35 3.57
N LEU A 114 -16.42 12.16 3.65
CA LEU A 114 -16.46 11.30 4.84
C LEU A 114 -15.07 11.15 5.48
N GLY A 115 -13.98 11.29 4.73
CA GLY A 115 -12.61 11.33 5.26
C GLY A 115 -12.12 12.74 5.54
N VAL A 116 -11.34 12.93 6.61
CA VAL A 116 -10.72 14.23 6.94
C VAL A 116 -9.32 14.08 7.52
N ILE A 117 -8.41 14.99 7.13
CA ILE A 117 -7.02 15.10 7.61
C ILE A 117 -6.75 16.52 8.11
N GLY A 118 -6.11 16.63 9.27
CA GLY A 118 -5.78 17.89 9.93
C GLY A 118 -4.52 18.52 9.35
N HIS A 119 -4.55 19.80 9.01
CA HIS A 119 -3.41 20.56 8.49
C HIS A 119 -3.09 21.83 9.27
N SER A 120 -3.90 22.15 10.28
CA SER A 120 -3.63 23.16 11.30
C SER A 120 -3.24 22.51 12.63
N ASN A 121 -2.90 23.33 13.63
CA ASN A 121 -2.59 22.84 14.99
C ASN A 121 -3.76 22.04 15.59
N PHE A 122 -4.99 22.55 15.41
CA PHE A 122 -6.22 21.89 15.83
C PHE A 122 -7.40 22.34 14.96
N GLY A 123 -7.61 21.67 13.82
CA GLY A 123 -8.71 21.98 12.91
C GLY A 123 -9.99 21.26 13.33
N SER A 124 -11.15 21.90 13.17
CA SER A 124 -12.45 21.37 13.62
C SER A 124 -13.45 21.34 12.48
N ILE A 125 -14.27 20.29 12.40
CA ILE A 125 -15.36 20.17 11.42
C ILE A 125 -16.55 19.43 12.01
N ARG A 126 -17.76 19.83 11.63
CA ARG A 126 -19.02 19.14 11.98
C ARG A 126 -19.73 18.56 10.76
N ALA A 127 -20.67 17.65 10.99
CA ALA A 127 -21.52 17.10 9.95
C ALA A 127 -22.60 18.08 9.49
N THR A 128 -23.20 17.79 8.34
CA THR A 128 -24.31 18.54 7.72
C THR A 128 -25.68 18.30 8.38
N THR A 129 -25.77 17.32 9.29
CA THR A 129 -27.03 16.89 9.91
C THR A 129 -26.88 16.87 11.44
N CYS A 130 -27.92 17.30 12.16
CA CYS A 130 -28.01 17.24 13.60
C CYS A 130 -29.22 16.46 14.10
N VAL A 131 -29.20 16.15 15.39
CA VAL A 131 -30.24 15.40 16.10
C VAL A 131 -30.70 16.14 17.36
N TYR A 132 -31.99 16.09 17.66
CA TYR A 132 -32.62 16.81 18.79
C TYR A 132 -33.59 15.96 19.63
N LYS A 133 -33.93 14.73 19.19
CA LYS A 133 -34.78 13.77 19.92
C LYS A 133 -34.40 12.35 19.52
N GLY A 134 -34.61 11.34 20.37
CA GLY A 134 -34.32 9.93 20.05
C GLY A 134 -32.87 9.53 20.31
N LYS A 135 -32.52 8.30 19.91
CA LYS A 135 -31.20 7.68 20.13
C LYS A 135 -30.45 7.52 18.82
N TRP A 136 -29.26 8.10 18.73
CA TRP A 136 -28.50 8.20 17.48
C TRP A 136 -27.06 7.73 17.61
N ILE A 137 -26.56 7.11 16.55
CA ILE A 137 -25.20 6.56 16.47
C ILE A 137 -24.53 6.95 15.15
N TYR A 138 -23.23 7.20 15.21
CA TYR A 138 -22.34 7.17 14.05
C TYR A 138 -21.02 6.51 14.43
N GLU A 139 -20.28 6.03 13.43
CA GLU A 139 -18.97 5.42 13.62
C GLU A 139 -17.88 6.33 13.05
N VAL A 140 -16.75 6.41 13.75
CA VAL A 140 -15.54 7.07 13.28
C VAL A 140 -14.42 6.06 13.25
N LEU A 141 -13.80 5.96 12.09
CA LEU A 141 -12.68 5.10 11.85
C LEU A 141 -11.38 5.88 11.99
N ILE A 142 -10.60 5.48 12.98
CA ILE A 142 -9.33 6.12 13.34
C ILE A 142 -8.28 5.75 12.28
N SER A 143 -7.71 6.71 11.57
CA SER A 143 -6.66 6.43 10.58
C SER A 143 -5.24 6.69 11.11
N SER A 144 -5.11 7.51 12.16
CA SER A 144 -3.86 7.81 12.86
C SER A 144 -4.08 7.87 14.39
N GLN A 145 -3.00 7.81 15.18
CA GLN A 145 -3.08 7.64 16.65
C GLN A 145 -2.72 8.90 17.45
N GLY A 146 -2.74 10.09 16.86
CA GLY A 146 -2.41 11.32 17.59
C GLY A 146 -3.61 12.01 18.21
N LEU A 147 -3.43 13.32 18.45
CA LEU A 147 -4.36 14.15 19.22
C LEU A 147 -5.61 14.50 18.39
N MET A 148 -6.74 13.94 18.81
CA MET A 148 -8.06 14.21 18.23
C MET A 148 -9.12 14.22 19.34
N GLN A 149 -10.22 14.92 19.12
CA GLN A 149 -11.39 14.97 19.99
C GLN A 149 -12.63 14.70 19.14
N ILE A 150 -13.32 13.59 19.41
CA ILE A 150 -14.47 13.12 18.60
C ILE A 150 -15.73 13.18 19.46
N GLY A 151 -16.81 13.77 18.95
CA GLY A 151 -18.09 13.72 19.66
C GLY A 151 -19.15 14.65 19.05
N TRP A 152 -19.86 15.37 19.91
CA TRP A 152 -21.06 16.12 19.54
C TRP A 152 -20.91 17.60 19.87
N CYS A 153 -21.42 18.47 19.02
CA CYS A 153 -21.48 19.91 19.29
C CYS A 153 -22.84 20.50 18.90
N THR A 154 -23.25 21.59 19.55
CA THR A 154 -24.42 22.36 19.12
C THR A 154 -24.04 23.36 18.03
N LEU A 155 -25.03 24.07 17.49
CA LEU A 155 -24.79 25.17 16.55
C LEU A 155 -24.04 26.35 17.18
N ASN A 156 -24.13 26.51 18.51
CA ASN A 156 -23.50 27.59 19.26
C ASN A 156 -22.02 27.35 19.55
N CYS A 157 -21.54 26.11 19.39
CA CYS A 157 -20.12 25.80 19.49
C CYS A 157 -19.34 26.55 18.41
N ARG A 158 -18.48 27.48 18.83
CA ARG A 158 -17.62 28.26 17.93
C ARG A 158 -16.26 27.58 17.86
N PHE A 159 -15.89 27.12 16.68
CA PHE A 159 -14.56 26.57 16.47
C PHE A 159 -13.53 27.69 16.37
N ASN A 160 -12.35 27.44 16.92
CA ASN A 160 -11.13 28.22 16.68
C ASN A 160 -9.94 27.24 16.60
N GLN A 161 -8.72 27.75 16.39
CA GLN A 161 -7.55 26.89 16.20
C GLN A 161 -6.90 26.41 17.51
N GLU A 162 -7.39 26.86 18.66
CA GLU A 162 -6.89 26.54 20.00
C GLU A 162 -7.86 25.64 20.79
N GLU A 163 -9.16 25.89 20.65
CA GLU A 163 -10.27 25.19 21.29
C GLU A 163 -11.03 24.33 20.26
N GLY A 164 -11.12 23.05 20.54
CA GLY A 164 -11.83 22.07 19.72
C GLY A 164 -13.16 21.61 20.32
N VAL A 165 -13.67 20.52 19.73
CA VAL A 165 -14.88 19.84 20.20
C VAL A 165 -14.62 19.31 21.60
N GLY A 166 -15.43 19.74 22.56
CA GLY A 166 -15.29 19.39 23.97
C GLY A 166 -14.65 20.48 24.82
N ASP A 167 -14.11 21.56 24.23
CA ASP A 167 -13.53 22.67 25.00
C ASP A 167 -14.58 23.76 25.34
N THR A 168 -15.77 23.70 24.73
CA THR A 168 -16.88 24.63 25.00
C THR A 168 -18.04 23.94 25.72
N PRO A 169 -18.91 24.69 26.47
CA PRO A 169 -20.10 24.12 27.11
C PRO A 169 -21.07 23.47 26.11
N ASP A 170 -21.05 23.96 24.87
CA ASP A 170 -21.86 23.54 23.74
C ASP A 170 -21.31 22.30 23.00
N SER A 171 -20.32 21.60 23.58
CA SER A 171 -19.66 20.47 22.92
C SER A 171 -19.17 19.41 23.89
N TYR A 172 -19.17 18.16 23.44
CA TYR A 172 -18.81 16.98 24.22
C TYR A 172 -17.93 16.08 23.37
N ALA A 173 -16.75 15.70 23.87
CA ALA A 173 -15.85 14.85 23.10
C ALA A 173 -15.14 13.78 23.92
N TYR A 174 -14.67 12.78 23.19
CA TYR A 174 -13.75 11.75 23.64
C TYR A 174 -12.42 11.88 22.91
N ASP A 175 -11.34 11.89 23.68
CA ASP A 175 -9.95 11.87 23.22
C ASP A 175 -9.31 10.55 23.68
N GLY A 176 -9.22 9.59 22.78
CA GLY A 176 -8.60 8.29 23.03
C GLY A 176 -7.08 8.30 22.95
N ASN A 177 -6.42 9.39 22.57
CA ASN A 177 -4.97 9.50 22.72
C ASN A 177 -4.62 9.83 24.17
N ARG A 178 -5.37 10.76 24.78
CA ARG A 178 -5.20 11.17 26.18
C ARG A 178 -6.09 10.40 27.16
N VAL A 179 -6.94 9.49 26.68
CA VAL A 179 -7.87 8.65 27.45
C VAL A 179 -8.77 9.49 28.37
N ARG A 180 -9.40 10.48 27.76
CA ARG A 180 -10.15 11.54 28.44
C ARG A 180 -11.44 11.88 27.73
N LYS A 181 -12.41 12.36 28.50
CA LYS A 181 -13.61 13.05 28.00
C LYS A 181 -13.48 14.56 28.24
N TRP A 182 -14.06 15.34 27.36
CA TRP A 182 -13.94 16.80 27.30
C TRP A 182 -15.32 17.46 27.22
N ASN A 183 -15.60 18.36 28.17
CA ASN A 183 -16.68 19.35 28.12
C ASN A 183 -16.27 20.53 29.02
N VAL A 184 -15.64 21.56 28.44
CA VAL A 184 -14.95 22.69 29.10
C VAL A 184 -13.73 22.26 29.92
N THR A 185 -13.88 21.21 30.72
CA THR A 185 -12.83 20.58 31.53
C THR A 185 -12.65 19.13 31.09
N THR A 186 -11.49 18.56 31.44
CA THR A 186 -11.14 17.19 31.07
C THR A 186 -11.11 16.26 32.28
N THR A 187 -11.67 15.05 32.10
CA THR A 187 -11.65 13.98 33.10
C THR A 187 -11.27 12.64 32.46
N ASN A 188 -10.69 11.73 33.24
CA ASN A 188 -10.31 10.40 32.74
C ASN A 188 -11.56 9.63 32.29
N TYR A 189 -11.52 9.06 31.09
CA TYR A 189 -12.62 8.29 30.53
C TYR A 189 -12.13 7.41 29.36
N GLY A 190 -12.72 6.23 29.21
CA GLY A 190 -12.50 5.37 28.06
C GLY A 190 -11.16 4.62 28.08
N LYS A 191 -10.63 4.34 26.88
CA LYS A 191 -9.40 3.55 26.65
C LYS A 191 -8.50 4.26 25.64
N SER A 192 -7.28 3.78 25.45
CA SER A 192 -6.47 4.32 24.36
C SER A 192 -6.93 3.78 23.00
N TRP A 193 -7.07 4.63 21.99
CA TRP A 193 -7.31 4.21 20.61
C TRP A 193 -6.01 3.91 19.85
N ALA A 194 -6.15 3.18 18.77
CA ALA A 194 -5.11 2.82 17.82
C ALA A 194 -5.58 3.08 16.39
N ALA A 195 -4.64 3.30 15.47
CA ALA A 195 -4.97 3.37 14.05
C ALA A 195 -5.70 2.08 13.60
N GLY A 196 -6.80 2.28 12.90
CA GLY A 196 -7.75 1.27 12.42
C GLY A 196 -8.79 0.80 13.44
N ASP A 197 -8.87 1.43 14.61
CA ASP A 197 -10.01 1.24 15.51
C ASP A 197 -11.25 2.00 15.02
N ILE A 198 -12.42 1.53 15.43
CA ILE A 198 -13.71 2.19 15.19
C ILE A 198 -14.26 2.67 16.54
N VAL A 199 -14.51 3.97 16.62
CA VAL A 199 -15.22 4.62 17.72
C VAL A 199 -16.67 4.80 17.33
N SER A 200 -17.59 4.12 18.01
CA SER A 200 -19.02 4.41 17.89
C SER A 200 -19.37 5.53 18.87
N CYS A 201 -20.00 6.58 18.37
CA CYS A 201 -20.41 7.75 19.15
C CYS A 201 -21.92 7.72 19.32
N LEU A 202 -22.39 7.67 20.56
CA LEU A 202 -23.79 7.46 20.90
C LEU A 202 -24.35 8.69 21.62
N ILE A 203 -25.55 9.12 21.24
CA ILE A 203 -26.31 10.13 21.95
C ILE A 203 -27.75 9.66 22.15
N ASP A 204 -28.19 9.66 23.40
CA ASP A 204 -29.57 9.38 23.81
C ASP A 204 -30.19 10.70 24.25
N LEU A 205 -31.02 11.30 23.39
CA LEU A 205 -31.66 12.58 23.68
C LEU A 205 -32.93 12.39 24.52
N ASP A 206 -33.43 11.16 24.63
CA ASP A 206 -34.60 10.83 25.45
C ASP A 206 -34.20 10.76 26.94
N GLU A 207 -33.02 10.20 27.24
CA GLU A 207 -32.45 10.16 28.59
C GLU A 207 -31.41 11.26 28.85
N GLY A 208 -30.93 11.95 27.82
CA GLY A 208 -29.95 13.03 27.92
C GLY A 208 -28.54 12.52 28.25
N THR A 209 -28.10 11.46 27.57
CA THR A 209 -26.77 10.86 27.79
C THR A 209 -25.94 10.80 26.51
N ILE A 210 -24.62 10.84 26.66
CA ILE A 210 -23.65 10.56 25.59
C ILE A 210 -22.73 9.44 26.06
N ALA A 211 -22.49 8.46 25.19
CA ALA A 211 -21.59 7.34 25.44
C ALA A 211 -20.74 7.04 24.21
N PHE A 212 -19.63 6.34 24.43
CA PHE A 212 -18.73 5.90 23.36
C PHE A 212 -18.49 4.41 23.45
N CYS A 213 -18.31 3.75 22.31
CA CYS A 213 -17.82 2.37 22.24
C CYS A 213 -16.54 2.34 21.41
N LEU A 214 -15.61 1.46 21.78
CA LEU A 214 -14.39 1.20 21.01
C LEU A 214 -14.44 -0.23 20.49
N ASN A 215 -14.49 -0.39 19.16
CA ASN A 215 -14.65 -1.67 18.48
C ASN A 215 -15.85 -2.49 19.00
N GLY A 216 -16.98 -1.82 19.22
CA GLY A 216 -18.22 -2.42 19.74
C GLY A 216 -18.25 -2.63 21.26
N ILE A 217 -17.15 -2.40 21.99
CA ILE A 217 -17.11 -2.52 23.44
C ILE A 217 -17.45 -1.18 24.08
N SER A 218 -18.49 -1.14 24.92
CA SER A 218 -18.90 0.06 25.65
C SER A 218 -17.80 0.57 26.58
N LEU A 219 -17.57 1.89 26.56
CA LEU A 219 -16.67 2.60 27.47
C LEU A 219 -17.41 3.19 28.69
N GLY A 220 -18.70 2.88 28.84
CA GLY A 220 -19.59 3.46 29.84
C GLY A 220 -20.14 4.83 29.43
N THR A 221 -21.07 5.39 30.22
CA THR A 221 -21.63 6.71 29.97
C THR A 221 -20.57 7.80 30.15
N ALA A 222 -20.35 8.61 29.13
CA ALA A 222 -19.41 9.72 29.17
C ALA A 222 -20.04 10.95 29.82
N PHE A 223 -21.25 11.30 29.41
CA PHE A 223 -21.96 12.48 29.89
C PHE A 223 -23.42 12.13 30.17
N ASP A 224 -23.95 12.71 31.24
CA ASP A 224 -25.34 12.63 31.67
C ASP A 224 -25.93 14.05 31.79
N ASN A 225 -27.25 14.14 31.79
CA ASN A 225 -27.98 15.40 31.91
C ASN A 225 -27.56 16.47 30.87
N ILE A 226 -27.28 16.07 29.62
CA ILE A 226 -26.98 17.03 28.56
C ILE A 226 -28.16 17.99 28.32
N THR A 227 -27.86 19.20 27.87
CA THR A 227 -28.88 20.23 27.64
C THR A 227 -29.84 19.83 26.52
N ARG A 228 -31.14 19.87 26.80
CA ARG A 228 -32.20 19.46 25.87
C ARG A 228 -33.34 20.49 25.87
N GLY A 229 -34.15 20.47 24.82
CA GLY A 229 -35.33 21.34 24.67
C GLY A 229 -35.29 22.17 23.39
N ALA A 230 -36.20 23.15 23.30
CA ALA A 230 -36.32 23.99 22.12
C ALA A 230 -35.00 24.74 21.81
N GLY A 231 -34.56 24.69 20.55
CA GLY A 231 -33.31 25.32 20.11
C GLY A 231 -32.06 24.48 20.33
N MET A 232 -32.16 23.30 20.95
CA MET A 232 -31.01 22.41 21.18
C MET A 232 -30.99 21.26 20.17
N ALA A 233 -29.93 21.21 19.37
CA ALA A 233 -29.64 20.10 18.46
C ALA A 233 -28.13 19.86 18.40
N TYR A 234 -27.75 18.60 18.21
CA TYR A 234 -26.37 18.14 18.28
C TYR A 234 -25.91 17.58 16.93
N PHE A 235 -24.77 18.09 16.45
CA PHE A 235 -24.06 17.64 15.27
C PHE A 235 -22.90 16.72 15.68
N PRO A 236 -22.65 15.62 14.98
CA PRO A 236 -21.35 14.98 15.01
C PRO A 236 -20.26 15.98 14.65
N ALA A 237 -19.17 15.99 15.40
CA ALA A 237 -18.04 16.87 15.17
C ALA A 237 -16.73 16.22 15.59
N ILE A 238 -15.63 16.74 15.03
CA ILE A 238 -14.28 16.35 15.39
C ILE A 238 -13.35 17.55 15.38
N SER A 239 -12.36 17.53 16.28
CA SER A 239 -11.14 18.33 16.18
C SER A 239 -9.93 17.43 16.06
N LEU A 240 -8.99 17.81 15.20
CA LEU A 240 -7.85 16.99 14.84
C LEU A 240 -6.58 17.83 14.64
N SER A 241 -5.47 17.35 15.21
CA SER A 241 -4.16 17.98 15.08
C SER A 241 -3.50 17.73 13.71
N PHE A 242 -2.39 18.43 13.46
CA PHE A 242 -1.61 18.31 12.24
C PHE A 242 -1.27 16.86 11.90
N LYS A 243 -1.61 16.43 10.68
CA LYS A 243 -1.48 15.09 10.09
C LYS A 243 -2.38 14.01 10.69
N GLU A 244 -3.22 14.34 11.66
CA GLU A 244 -4.18 13.36 12.17
C GLU A 244 -5.34 13.16 11.19
N SER A 245 -5.86 11.94 11.10
CA SER A 245 -6.82 11.55 10.07
C SER A 245 -7.85 10.54 10.56
N VAL A 246 -9.08 10.67 10.07
CA VAL A 246 -10.19 9.75 10.34
C VAL A 246 -11.12 9.61 9.13
N ALA A 247 -12.00 8.62 9.15
CA ALA A 247 -13.11 8.50 8.21
C ALA A 247 -14.43 8.24 8.95
N PHE A 248 -15.49 8.95 8.60
CA PHE A 248 -16.81 8.82 9.21
C PHE A 248 -17.69 7.81 8.48
N ASN A 249 -18.53 7.11 9.24
CA ASN A 249 -19.65 6.36 8.73
C ASN A 249 -20.92 6.77 9.49
N PHE A 250 -21.70 7.66 8.88
CA PHE A 250 -22.99 8.10 9.42
C PHE A 250 -24.13 7.12 9.11
N GLY A 251 -23.89 6.05 8.34
CA GLY A 251 -24.90 5.11 7.85
C GLY A 251 -24.96 4.99 6.33
N SER A 252 -24.12 5.71 5.59
CA SER A 252 -23.97 5.58 4.12
C SER A 252 -23.46 4.19 3.70
N ARG A 253 -22.86 3.47 4.65
CA ARG A 253 -22.47 2.05 4.54
C ARG A 253 -22.96 1.31 5.79
N PRO A 254 -23.10 -0.03 5.74
CA PRO A 254 -23.40 -0.81 6.93
C PRO A 254 -22.46 -0.45 8.08
N LEU A 255 -23.03 -0.14 9.25
CA LEU A 255 -22.24 0.05 10.47
C LEU A 255 -21.54 -1.26 10.83
N ARG A 256 -20.29 -1.18 11.30
CA ARG A 256 -19.52 -2.37 11.67
C ARG A 256 -20.01 -2.97 12.99
N TYR A 257 -20.42 -2.12 13.91
CA TYR A 257 -20.91 -2.50 15.24
C TYR A 257 -22.33 -1.95 15.50
N PRO A 258 -23.36 -2.47 14.82
CA PRO A 258 -24.73 -1.95 14.89
C PRO A 258 -25.50 -2.35 16.17
N LEU A 259 -24.91 -3.16 17.05
CA LEU A 259 -25.61 -3.91 18.11
C LEU A 259 -26.00 -3.10 19.36
N VAL A 260 -26.17 -1.77 19.27
CA VAL A 260 -26.63 -0.99 20.42
C VAL A 260 -28.14 -0.80 20.34
N GLU A 261 -28.84 -1.57 21.16
CA GLU A 261 -30.30 -1.65 21.18
C GLU A 261 -30.95 -0.26 21.27
N GLY A 262 -31.87 0.02 20.34
CA GLY A 262 -32.62 1.28 20.28
C GLY A 262 -31.95 2.45 19.54
N TYR A 263 -30.67 2.36 19.15
CA TYR A 263 -29.98 3.43 18.43
C TYR A 263 -30.15 3.35 16.91
N ARG A 264 -30.32 4.51 16.26
CA ARG A 264 -30.45 4.64 14.79
C ARG A 264 -29.24 5.35 14.17
N PRO A 265 -28.77 4.93 12.98
CA PRO A 265 -27.74 5.67 12.26
C PRO A 265 -28.24 7.05 11.85
N LEU A 266 -27.34 8.01 11.68
CA LEU A 266 -27.68 9.37 11.22
C LEU A 266 -28.18 9.40 9.77
N GLN A 267 -27.78 8.43 8.96
CA GLN A 267 -28.27 8.20 7.62
C GLN A 267 -28.97 6.84 7.59
N ASP A 268 -30.24 6.83 7.22
CA ASP A 268 -31.04 5.61 7.19
C ASP A 268 -30.52 4.62 6.14
N PRO A 269 -30.50 3.30 6.46
CA PRO A 269 -30.25 2.27 5.47
C PRO A 269 -31.28 2.33 4.33
N PRO A 270 -30.91 1.99 3.09
CA PRO A 270 -31.85 1.94 1.98
C PRO A 270 -32.72 0.66 2.05
N VAL A 271 -33.65 0.60 3.02
CA VAL A 271 -34.42 -0.62 3.38
C VAL A 271 -35.19 -1.20 2.20
N ALA A 272 -35.91 -0.37 1.44
CA ALA A 272 -36.66 -0.83 0.27
C ALA A 272 -35.75 -1.47 -0.80
N ASP A 273 -34.60 -0.87 -1.06
CA ASP A 273 -33.63 -1.42 -2.00
C ASP A 273 -32.97 -2.70 -1.46
N LEU A 274 -32.71 -2.78 -0.14
CA LEU A 274 -32.15 -3.97 0.51
C LEU A 274 -33.08 -5.17 0.36
N ILE A 275 -34.38 -4.99 0.61
CA ILE A 275 -35.39 -6.04 0.45
C ILE A 275 -35.40 -6.52 -1.00
N LYS A 276 -35.46 -5.59 -1.97
CA LYS A 276 -35.42 -5.91 -3.41
C LYS A 276 -34.13 -6.66 -3.80
N ALA A 277 -32.98 -6.17 -3.37
CA ALA A 277 -31.68 -6.79 -3.68
C ALA A 277 -31.57 -8.21 -3.08
N ARG A 278 -32.04 -8.44 -1.85
CA ARG A 278 -32.04 -9.76 -1.20
C ARG A 278 -33.00 -10.73 -1.89
N LYS A 279 -34.19 -10.29 -2.29
CA LYS A 279 -35.14 -11.09 -3.09
C LYS A 279 -34.54 -11.51 -4.44
N LEU A 280 -33.99 -10.54 -5.18
CA LEU A 280 -33.33 -10.79 -6.48
C LEU A 280 -32.13 -11.74 -6.34
N LEU A 281 -31.32 -11.58 -5.29
CA LEU A 281 -30.24 -12.52 -4.96
C LEU A 281 -30.79 -13.92 -4.63
N GLY A 282 -31.94 -14.01 -3.96
CA GLY A 282 -32.65 -15.27 -3.73
C GLY A 282 -33.05 -15.95 -5.04
N TYR A 283 -33.62 -15.20 -6.00
CA TYR A 283 -33.95 -15.72 -7.33
C TYR A 283 -32.69 -16.18 -8.09
N LEU A 284 -31.60 -15.42 -8.02
CA LEU A 284 -30.31 -15.82 -8.60
C LEU A 284 -29.81 -17.13 -7.99
N LYS A 285 -29.90 -17.29 -6.66
CA LYS A 285 -29.57 -18.56 -5.99
C LYS A 285 -30.47 -19.69 -6.48
N ASN A 286 -31.77 -19.47 -6.64
CA ASN A 286 -32.68 -20.48 -7.15
C ASN A 286 -32.31 -20.92 -8.58
N VAL A 287 -31.86 -19.99 -9.43
CA VAL A 287 -31.36 -20.31 -10.79
C VAL A 287 -30.12 -21.19 -10.73
N ILE A 288 -29.20 -20.92 -9.80
CA ILE A 288 -27.98 -21.72 -9.61
C ILE A 288 -28.32 -23.14 -9.14
N HIS A 289 -29.31 -23.29 -8.25
CA HIS A 289 -29.68 -24.60 -7.68
C HIS A 289 -30.65 -25.39 -8.56
N THR A 290 -31.31 -24.78 -9.55
CA THR A 290 -32.32 -25.44 -10.39
C THR A 290 -31.76 -25.71 -11.78
N GLY A 291 -31.53 -26.99 -12.08
CA GLY A 291 -31.22 -27.50 -13.41
C GLY A 291 -32.46 -27.88 -14.20
N ILE A 292 -32.34 -27.83 -15.52
CA ILE A 292 -33.37 -28.29 -16.46
C ILE A 292 -32.84 -29.56 -17.15
N ASP A 293 -33.53 -30.68 -16.97
CA ASP A 293 -33.28 -31.90 -17.74
C ASP A 293 -34.21 -31.92 -18.96
N VAL A 294 -33.65 -31.61 -20.13
CA VAL A 294 -34.38 -31.58 -21.40
C VAL A 294 -34.77 -32.99 -21.87
N THR A 295 -34.03 -34.02 -21.45
CA THR A 295 -34.25 -35.42 -21.85
C THR A 295 -35.39 -36.06 -21.06
N GLU A 296 -35.45 -35.83 -19.74
CA GLU A 296 -36.54 -36.30 -18.89
C GLU A 296 -37.71 -35.32 -18.79
N GLY A 297 -37.53 -34.08 -19.25
CA GLY A 297 -38.54 -33.03 -19.19
C GLY A 297 -38.88 -32.59 -17.76
N LYS A 298 -37.90 -32.59 -16.85
CA LYS A 298 -38.08 -32.33 -15.41
C LYS A 298 -37.05 -31.32 -14.88
N LEU A 299 -37.38 -30.74 -13.74
CA LEU A 299 -36.48 -29.89 -12.97
C LEU A 299 -35.67 -30.74 -12.00
N VAL A 300 -34.36 -30.52 -11.97
CA VAL A 300 -33.42 -31.27 -11.13
C VAL A 300 -32.68 -30.29 -10.23
N GLU A 301 -32.38 -30.69 -9.00
CA GLU A 301 -31.50 -29.90 -8.14
C GLU A 301 -30.04 -30.12 -8.53
N ARG A 302 -29.33 -29.02 -8.79
CA ARG A 302 -27.89 -29.04 -9.11
C ARG A 302 -27.10 -28.66 -7.87
N ASP A 303 -25.96 -29.33 -7.69
CA ASP A 303 -24.96 -28.88 -6.75
C ASP A 303 -24.37 -27.54 -7.25
N THR A 304 -24.35 -26.55 -6.35
CA THR A 304 -23.80 -25.21 -6.58
C THR A 304 -22.33 -25.26 -7.03
N SER A 305 -21.57 -26.26 -6.56
CA SER A 305 -20.15 -26.43 -6.89
C SER A 305 -19.91 -26.82 -8.36
N MET A 306 -20.90 -27.48 -8.97
CA MET A 306 -20.86 -28.00 -10.35
C MET A 306 -21.61 -27.10 -11.34
N TRP A 307 -22.15 -25.97 -10.88
CA TRP A 307 -22.88 -25.06 -11.76
C TRP A 307 -21.95 -24.52 -12.85
N GLN A 308 -22.44 -24.54 -14.10
CA GLN A 308 -21.76 -24.01 -15.27
C GLN A 308 -22.80 -23.40 -16.20
N LEU A 309 -22.46 -22.25 -16.78
CA LEU A 309 -23.29 -21.61 -17.79
C LEU A 309 -23.17 -22.38 -19.12
N GLN A 310 -24.04 -23.37 -19.35
CA GLN A 310 -24.03 -24.20 -20.56
C GLN A 310 -24.67 -23.52 -21.79
N GLY A 311 -24.84 -22.18 -21.77
CA GLY A 311 -25.49 -21.45 -22.85
C GLY A 311 -26.98 -21.78 -23.03
N GLU A 312 -27.62 -22.37 -22.03
CA GLU A 312 -29.06 -22.69 -22.05
C GLU A 312 -29.88 -21.38 -22.21
N PRO A 313 -30.59 -21.16 -23.35
CA PRO A 313 -31.28 -19.90 -23.60
C PRO A 313 -32.33 -19.56 -22.55
N THR A 314 -33.03 -20.57 -22.03
CA THR A 314 -34.03 -20.42 -20.96
C THR A 314 -33.41 -19.82 -19.68
N VAL A 315 -32.26 -20.33 -19.27
CA VAL A 315 -31.54 -19.86 -18.07
C VAL A 315 -31.01 -18.44 -18.31
N LEU A 316 -30.40 -18.19 -19.47
CA LEU A 316 -29.86 -16.87 -19.83
C LEU A 316 -30.93 -15.78 -19.87
N ILE A 317 -32.09 -16.04 -20.49
CA ILE A 317 -33.20 -15.08 -20.54
C ILE A 317 -33.75 -14.83 -19.13
N THR A 318 -33.89 -15.88 -18.32
CA THR A 318 -34.32 -15.75 -16.91
C THR A 318 -33.35 -14.87 -16.11
N LEU A 319 -32.04 -15.10 -16.25
CA LEU A 319 -31.01 -14.28 -15.63
C LEU A 319 -31.04 -12.83 -16.15
N ALA A 320 -31.27 -12.60 -17.44
CA ALA A 320 -31.39 -11.25 -18.00
C ALA A 320 -32.53 -10.46 -17.33
N HIS A 321 -33.69 -11.08 -17.09
CA HIS A 321 -34.78 -10.44 -16.34
C HIS A 321 -34.40 -10.12 -14.89
N ILE A 322 -33.69 -11.02 -14.19
CA ILE A 322 -33.19 -10.76 -12.82
C ILE A 322 -32.20 -9.58 -12.84
N PHE A 323 -31.21 -9.61 -13.73
CA PHE A 323 -30.17 -8.58 -13.84
C PHE A 323 -30.75 -7.21 -14.23
N ASN A 324 -31.83 -7.16 -15.02
CA ASN A 324 -32.50 -5.88 -15.32
C ASN A 324 -32.93 -5.11 -14.06
N TYR A 325 -33.24 -5.79 -12.94
CA TYR A 325 -33.52 -5.13 -11.66
C TYR A 325 -32.32 -5.15 -10.70
N PHE A 326 -31.46 -6.16 -10.80
CA PHE A 326 -30.32 -6.32 -9.89
C PHE A 326 -29.16 -5.35 -10.22
N SER A 327 -28.85 -5.13 -11.50
CA SER A 327 -27.69 -4.33 -11.93
C SER A 327 -27.70 -2.89 -11.39
N PRO A 328 -28.82 -2.13 -11.45
CA PRO A 328 -28.86 -0.76 -10.91
C PRO A 328 -28.67 -0.70 -9.40
N LEU A 329 -29.13 -1.73 -8.68
CA LEU A 329 -28.95 -1.83 -7.23
C LEU A 329 -27.47 -2.08 -6.88
N MET A 330 -26.76 -2.87 -7.69
CA MET A 330 -25.33 -3.16 -7.50
C MET A 330 -24.40 -1.98 -7.81
N CYS A 331 -24.93 -0.80 -8.16
CA CYS A 331 -24.17 0.45 -8.20
C CYS A 331 -24.16 1.19 -6.86
N LYS A 332 -24.99 0.80 -5.89
CA LYS A 332 -25.10 1.45 -4.56
C LYS A 332 -24.13 0.80 -3.57
N VAL A 333 -23.19 1.57 -3.02
CA VAL A 333 -22.13 1.06 -2.11
C VAL A 333 -22.69 0.24 -0.93
N TYR A 334 -23.80 0.68 -0.33
CA TYR A 334 -24.44 -0.01 0.79
C TYR A 334 -24.87 -1.43 0.40
N LEU A 335 -25.49 -1.58 -0.78
CA LEU A 335 -26.00 -2.86 -1.27
C LEU A 335 -24.88 -3.78 -1.74
N VAL A 336 -23.82 -3.22 -2.34
CA VAL A 336 -22.63 -4.00 -2.70
C VAL A 336 -21.98 -4.60 -1.46
N GLU A 337 -21.85 -3.81 -0.39
CA GLU A 337 -21.22 -4.26 0.85
C GLU A 337 -22.12 -5.25 1.63
N ASP A 338 -23.41 -4.96 1.81
CA ASP A 338 -24.32 -5.81 2.59
C ASP A 338 -24.75 -7.09 1.84
N VAL A 339 -25.02 -6.98 0.55
CA VAL A 339 -25.64 -8.06 -0.24
C VAL A 339 -24.61 -8.82 -1.08
N LEU A 340 -23.91 -8.14 -1.99
CA LEU A 340 -23.02 -8.82 -2.95
C LEU A 340 -21.77 -9.38 -2.26
N MET A 341 -21.05 -8.56 -1.49
CA MET A 341 -19.83 -8.98 -0.82
C MET A 341 -20.09 -10.12 0.16
N THR A 342 -21.14 -10.01 0.99
CA THR A 342 -21.56 -11.08 1.92
C THR A 342 -21.91 -12.36 1.19
N PHE A 343 -22.62 -12.28 0.05
CA PHE A 343 -22.91 -13.45 -0.76
C PHE A 343 -21.64 -14.12 -1.30
N LEU A 344 -20.73 -13.35 -1.89
CA LEU A 344 -19.48 -13.88 -2.43
C LEU A 344 -18.57 -14.48 -1.35
N LEU A 345 -18.53 -13.87 -0.16
CA LEU A 345 -17.84 -14.44 1.01
C LEU A 345 -18.47 -15.77 1.45
N SER A 346 -19.81 -15.85 1.49
CA SER A 346 -20.51 -17.09 1.87
C SER A 346 -20.25 -18.26 0.90
N ILE A 347 -19.93 -17.98 -0.38
CA ILE A 347 -19.52 -19.01 -1.34
C ILE A 347 -18.17 -19.62 -0.95
N LEU A 348 -17.24 -18.78 -0.45
CA LEU A 348 -15.89 -19.21 -0.05
C LEU A 348 -15.87 -19.93 1.31
N GLU A 349 -16.79 -19.62 2.21
CA GLU A 349 -16.91 -20.27 3.53
C GLU A 349 -17.35 -21.74 3.44
N ARG A 350 -18.05 -22.14 2.38
CA ARG A 350 -18.55 -23.51 2.17
C ARG A 350 -17.47 -24.54 1.80
N GLY A 351 -16.20 -24.15 1.80
CA GLY A 351 -15.04 -25.04 1.75
C GLY A 351 -14.41 -25.13 0.36
N GLY A 352 -13.08 -24.96 0.32
CA GLY A 352 -12.27 -25.05 -0.91
C GLY A 352 -11.04 -24.15 -0.88
N ALA A 353 -10.00 -24.49 -1.65
CA ALA A 353 -8.96 -23.53 -2.00
C ALA A 353 -9.59 -22.46 -2.92
N VAL A 354 -9.01 -21.25 -3.02
CA VAL A 354 -9.49 -20.26 -4.02
C VAL A 354 -9.41 -20.80 -5.46
N GLU A 355 -8.71 -21.92 -5.68
CA GLU A 355 -8.63 -22.65 -6.94
C GLU A 355 -9.87 -23.51 -7.26
N SER A 356 -10.75 -23.77 -6.29
CA SER A 356 -11.88 -24.70 -6.43
C SER A 356 -13.26 -24.05 -6.55
N HIS A 357 -13.37 -22.73 -6.78
CA HIS A 357 -14.66 -22.04 -6.90
C HIS A 357 -14.90 -21.46 -8.31
N PRO A 358 -15.34 -22.28 -9.30
CA PRO A 358 -15.68 -21.78 -10.63
C PRO A 358 -16.88 -20.83 -10.61
N LEU A 359 -17.76 -20.94 -9.61
CA LEU A 359 -18.98 -20.14 -9.51
C LEU A 359 -18.71 -18.63 -9.47
N ILE A 360 -17.72 -18.15 -8.72
CA ILE A 360 -17.40 -16.72 -8.66
C ILE A 360 -16.95 -16.22 -10.03
N GLN A 361 -16.16 -17.00 -10.77
CA GLN A 361 -15.74 -16.63 -12.12
C GLN A 361 -16.95 -16.51 -13.06
N GLN A 362 -17.84 -17.49 -13.01
CA GLN A 362 -19.03 -17.51 -13.86
C GLN A 362 -20.04 -16.41 -13.50
N LEU A 363 -20.17 -16.07 -12.22
CA LEU A 363 -20.97 -14.91 -11.80
C LEU A 363 -20.40 -13.61 -12.35
N LEU A 364 -19.07 -13.46 -12.35
CA LEU A 364 -18.42 -12.31 -12.97
C LEU A 364 -18.60 -12.31 -14.50
N ASP A 365 -18.50 -13.46 -15.17
CA ASP A 365 -18.82 -13.59 -16.60
C ASP A 365 -20.26 -13.14 -16.90
N LEU A 366 -21.23 -13.56 -16.07
CA LEU A 366 -22.62 -13.13 -16.17
C LEU A 366 -22.79 -11.62 -15.95
N MET A 367 -22.10 -11.05 -14.97
CA MET A 367 -22.12 -9.61 -14.73
C MET A 367 -21.61 -8.84 -15.96
N TRP A 368 -20.48 -9.25 -16.52
CA TRP A 368 -19.93 -8.65 -17.75
C TRP A 368 -20.78 -8.90 -19.00
N LEU A 369 -21.61 -9.95 -19.00
CA LEU A 369 -22.51 -10.28 -20.12
C LEU A 369 -23.83 -9.51 -20.05
N LEU A 370 -24.42 -9.38 -18.86
CA LEU A 370 -25.82 -8.95 -18.66
C LEU A 370 -25.95 -7.52 -18.12
N MET A 371 -24.94 -6.98 -17.46
CA MET A 371 -24.93 -5.60 -16.97
C MET A 371 -24.45 -4.64 -18.07
N GLU A 372 -24.87 -3.38 -18.01
CA GLU A 372 -24.27 -2.34 -18.84
C GLU A 372 -22.84 -2.03 -18.32
N GLU A 373 -21.99 -1.52 -19.21
CA GLU A 373 -20.56 -1.31 -18.92
C GLU A 373 -20.33 -0.42 -17.68
N TYR A 374 -21.07 0.69 -17.56
CA TYR A 374 -20.98 1.57 -16.38
C TYR A 374 -21.45 0.89 -15.09
N GLU A 375 -22.41 -0.04 -15.16
CA GLU A 375 -22.97 -0.74 -14.00
C GLU A 375 -21.96 -1.73 -13.44
N VAL A 376 -21.35 -2.56 -14.29
CA VAL A 376 -20.33 -3.52 -13.86
C VAL A 376 -19.07 -2.82 -13.36
N HIS A 377 -18.68 -1.72 -14.01
CA HIS A 377 -17.56 -0.89 -13.59
C HIS A 377 -17.77 -0.34 -12.16
N GLU A 378 -18.90 0.33 -11.92
CA GLU A 378 -19.19 0.88 -10.60
C GLU A 378 -19.35 -0.22 -9.54
N CYS A 379 -20.02 -1.33 -9.88
CA CYS A 379 -20.15 -2.48 -8.98
C CYS A 379 -18.79 -3.07 -8.56
N LEU A 380 -17.88 -3.29 -9.51
CA LEU A 380 -16.55 -3.85 -9.24
C LEU A 380 -15.70 -2.89 -8.43
N LYS A 381 -15.76 -1.60 -8.75
CA LYS A 381 -15.08 -0.54 -7.98
C LYS A 381 -15.55 -0.53 -6.53
N GLN A 382 -16.87 -0.50 -6.29
CA GLN A 382 -17.41 -0.50 -4.93
C GLN A 382 -17.09 -1.79 -4.17
N LEU A 383 -17.12 -2.95 -4.85
CA LEU A 383 -16.75 -4.23 -4.25
C LEU A 383 -15.29 -4.23 -3.80
N LEU A 384 -14.37 -3.82 -4.66
CA LEU A 384 -12.95 -3.77 -4.32
C LEU A 384 -12.65 -2.74 -3.22
N MET A 385 -13.27 -1.56 -3.27
CA MET A 385 -13.11 -0.54 -2.22
C MET A 385 -13.67 -1.02 -0.87
N SER A 386 -14.77 -1.77 -0.88
CA SER A 386 -15.33 -2.38 0.33
C SER A 386 -14.42 -3.47 0.89
N LEU A 387 -13.81 -4.31 0.03
CA LEU A 387 -12.80 -5.30 0.44
C LEU A 387 -11.54 -4.66 1.02
N LEU A 388 -11.06 -3.58 0.41
CA LEU A 388 -9.91 -2.81 0.92
C LEU A 388 -10.19 -2.26 2.31
N ARG A 389 -11.37 -1.64 2.50
CA ARG A 389 -11.84 -1.13 3.79
C ARG A 389 -11.93 -2.27 4.80
N ALA A 390 -12.65 -3.34 4.46
CA ALA A 390 -12.84 -4.48 5.35
C ALA A 390 -11.52 -5.14 5.75
N TYR A 391 -10.54 -5.25 4.83
CA TYR A 391 -9.20 -5.74 5.13
C TYR A 391 -8.44 -4.79 6.08
N ARG A 392 -8.33 -3.51 5.71
CA ARG A 392 -7.58 -2.48 6.46
C ARG A 392 -8.05 -2.34 7.91
N PHE A 393 -9.36 -2.46 8.11
CA PHE A 393 -10.04 -2.17 9.37
C PHE A 393 -10.55 -3.43 10.07
N SER A 394 -10.17 -4.60 9.57
CA SER A 394 -10.41 -5.84 10.30
C SER A 394 -9.67 -5.83 11.64
N PRO A 395 -10.31 -6.25 12.74
CA PRO A 395 -9.60 -6.45 14.00
C PRO A 395 -8.52 -7.51 13.80
N ILE A 396 -7.38 -7.29 14.45
CA ILE A 396 -6.34 -8.33 14.50
C ILE A 396 -6.80 -9.32 15.57
N ILE A 397 -7.19 -10.50 15.14
CA ILE A 397 -7.44 -11.64 16.02
C ILE A 397 -6.36 -12.69 15.77
N PRO A 398 -6.07 -13.58 16.75
CA PRO A 398 -4.92 -14.46 16.67
C PRO A 398 -4.86 -15.32 15.40
N ASP A 399 -6.00 -15.74 14.85
CA ASP A 399 -6.08 -16.62 13.68
C ASP A 399 -6.01 -15.89 12.33
N LEU A 400 -6.08 -14.55 12.34
CA LEU A 400 -6.16 -13.70 11.15
C LEU A 400 -7.29 -14.10 10.19
N GLY A 401 -8.36 -14.72 10.71
CA GLY A 401 -9.42 -15.31 9.92
C GLY A 401 -10.05 -14.29 8.96
N LEU A 402 -10.45 -13.12 9.47
CA LEU A 402 -11.09 -12.08 8.67
C LEU A 402 -10.21 -11.59 7.51
N GLN A 403 -8.93 -11.32 7.78
CA GLN A 403 -7.96 -10.92 6.76
C GLN A 403 -7.84 -11.97 5.65
N ILE A 404 -7.76 -13.24 6.04
CA ILE A 404 -7.70 -14.37 5.10
C ILE A 404 -8.94 -14.42 4.21
N HIS A 405 -10.14 -14.25 4.77
CA HIS A 405 -11.39 -14.29 4.00
C HIS A 405 -11.46 -13.17 2.95
N TYR A 406 -11.12 -11.93 3.34
CA TYR A 406 -11.11 -10.80 2.40
C TYR A 406 -10.06 -10.98 1.30
N LEU A 407 -8.85 -11.44 1.63
CA LEU A 407 -7.81 -11.70 0.61
C LEU A 407 -8.22 -12.82 -0.34
N ARG A 408 -8.85 -13.89 0.15
CA ARG A 408 -9.35 -14.98 -0.70
C ARG A 408 -10.39 -14.49 -1.71
N LEU A 409 -11.32 -13.63 -1.27
CA LEU A 409 -12.30 -13.03 -2.18
C LEU A 409 -11.64 -12.08 -3.17
N THR A 410 -10.69 -11.25 -2.74
CA THR A 410 -9.91 -10.40 -3.66
C THR A 410 -9.20 -11.25 -4.72
N ILE A 411 -8.57 -12.36 -4.35
CA ILE A 411 -7.92 -13.29 -5.30
C ILE A 411 -8.95 -13.89 -6.25
N ALA A 412 -10.12 -14.32 -5.76
CA ALA A 412 -11.18 -14.85 -6.60
C ALA A 412 -11.64 -13.82 -7.65
N VAL A 413 -11.87 -12.56 -7.25
CA VAL A 413 -12.26 -11.49 -8.18
C VAL A 413 -11.13 -11.20 -9.19
N LEU A 414 -9.88 -11.13 -8.74
CA LEU A 414 -8.73 -10.85 -9.61
C LEU A 414 -8.32 -12.02 -10.51
N LYS A 415 -8.81 -13.25 -10.28
CA LYS A 415 -8.62 -14.34 -11.23
C LYS A 415 -9.38 -14.07 -12.54
N HIS A 416 -10.53 -13.42 -12.46
CA HIS A 416 -11.34 -13.11 -13.63
C HIS A 416 -10.67 -12.01 -14.45
N GLU A 417 -10.29 -12.32 -15.69
CA GLU A 417 -9.40 -11.47 -16.50
C GLU A 417 -9.96 -10.07 -16.75
N LYS A 418 -11.20 -9.95 -17.23
CA LYS A 418 -11.82 -8.64 -17.53
C LYS A 418 -11.93 -7.79 -16.27
N SER A 419 -12.37 -8.39 -15.16
CA SER A 419 -12.48 -7.70 -13.87
C SER A 419 -11.11 -7.25 -13.37
N ARG A 420 -10.09 -8.11 -13.45
CA ARG A 420 -8.72 -7.77 -13.06
C ARG A 420 -8.16 -6.60 -13.86
N LYS A 421 -8.27 -6.63 -15.20
CA LYS A 421 -7.78 -5.54 -16.06
C LYS A 421 -8.49 -4.22 -15.77
N TYR A 422 -9.82 -4.25 -15.60
CA TYR A 422 -10.60 -3.06 -15.21
C TYR A 422 -10.15 -2.51 -13.86
N LEU A 423 -10.08 -3.36 -12.82
CA LEU A 423 -9.69 -2.96 -11.48
C LEU A 423 -8.26 -2.44 -11.43
N LEU A 424 -7.33 -3.09 -12.14
CA LEU A 424 -5.94 -2.67 -12.22
C LEU A 424 -5.77 -1.30 -12.91
N SER A 425 -6.57 -1.04 -13.93
CA SER A 425 -6.52 0.21 -14.69
C SER A 425 -7.16 1.38 -13.95
N ASN A 426 -8.24 1.14 -13.19
CA ASN A 426 -9.13 2.20 -12.71
C ASN A 426 -9.28 2.33 -11.20
N VAL A 427 -8.85 1.33 -10.41
CA VAL A 427 -9.13 1.28 -8.96
C VAL A 427 -7.88 0.98 -8.13
N LEU A 428 -7.11 -0.02 -8.54
CA LEU A 428 -5.85 -0.39 -7.90
C LEU A 428 -4.73 0.59 -8.31
N PHE A 429 -3.79 0.80 -7.39
CA PHE A 429 -2.53 1.54 -7.52
C PHE A 429 -2.62 3.06 -7.59
N ASP A 430 -3.74 3.66 -7.18
CA ASP A 430 -3.70 5.04 -6.68
C ASP A 430 -3.05 5.05 -5.29
N VAL A 431 -2.10 5.99 -5.06
CA VAL A 431 -1.23 6.28 -3.88
C VAL A 431 -1.37 5.42 -2.61
N LEU A 432 -2.58 5.16 -2.10
CA LEU A 432 -2.84 4.36 -0.89
C LEU A 432 -3.55 3.02 -1.12
N ARG A 433 -4.32 2.88 -2.20
CA ARG A 433 -5.36 1.84 -2.33
C ARG A 433 -4.77 0.44 -2.47
N SER A 434 -3.77 0.24 -3.33
CA SER A 434 -3.21 -1.11 -3.57
C SER A 434 -2.35 -1.63 -2.44
N VAL A 435 -1.53 -0.77 -1.84
CA VAL A 435 -0.52 -1.22 -0.89
C VAL A 435 -1.14 -1.74 0.41
N VAL A 436 -2.38 -1.33 0.69
CA VAL A 436 -3.17 -1.79 1.84
C VAL A 436 -3.29 -3.30 1.89
N PHE A 437 -3.52 -3.99 0.77
CA PHE A 437 -3.62 -5.45 0.77
C PHE A 437 -2.31 -6.14 1.18
N PHE A 438 -1.16 -5.48 1.01
CA PHE A 438 0.15 -6.07 1.27
C PHE A 438 0.68 -5.80 2.67
N TYR A 439 -0.03 -5.01 3.48
CA TYR A 439 0.37 -4.69 4.84
C TYR A 439 -0.21 -5.67 5.85
N ILE A 440 0.65 -6.16 6.76
CA ILE A 440 0.22 -6.94 7.92
C ILE A 440 0.21 -6.01 9.13
N LYS A 441 -0.99 -5.66 9.58
CA LYS A 441 -1.20 -4.71 10.68
C LYS A 441 -0.50 -5.16 11.96
N SER A 442 0.29 -4.28 12.56
CA SER A 442 0.90 -4.54 13.86
C SER A 442 -0.14 -4.37 14.99
N PRO A 443 -0.26 -5.32 15.92
CA PRO A 443 -1.16 -5.18 17.05
C PRO A 443 -0.59 -4.15 18.03
N LEU A 444 -1.23 -2.98 18.08
CA LEU A 444 -0.91 -1.95 19.07
C LEU A 444 -1.38 -2.38 20.48
N ARG A 445 -2.44 -3.19 20.56
CA ARG A 445 -3.02 -3.73 21.80
C ARG A 445 -2.85 -5.25 21.85
N VAL A 446 -1.77 -5.69 22.47
CA VAL A 446 -1.32 -7.10 22.52
C VAL A 446 -2.36 -8.04 23.14
N GLU A 447 -3.04 -7.61 24.20
CA GLU A 447 -4.07 -8.41 24.87
C GLU A 447 -5.30 -8.56 23.98
N GLU A 448 -5.82 -7.45 23.46
CA GLU A 448 -7.00 -7.44 22.59
C GLU A 448 -6.77 -8.16 21.26
N ALA A 449 -5.53 -8.15 20.77
CA ALA A 449 -5.15 -8.93 19.59
C ALA A 449 -4.98 -10.43 19.87
N GLY A 450 -5.20 -10.87 21.12
CA GLY A 450 -5.02 -12.24 21.60
C GLY A 450 -3.58 -12.74 21.49
N LEU A 451 -2.60 -11.84 21.35
CA LEU A 451 -1.19 -12.20 21.23
C LEU A 451 -0.65 -12.72 22.56
N GLN A 452 -1.25 -12.32 23.69
CA GLN A 452 -0.98 -12.91 25.00
C GLN A 452 -1.38 -14.38 25.09
N GLU A 453 -2.50 -14.77 24.50
CA GLU A 453 -2.92 -16.18 24.43
C GLU A 453 -2.02 -16.98 23.49
N LEU A 454 -1.63 -16.37 22.37
CA LEU A 454 -0.75 -17.00 21.39
C LEU A 454 0.69 -17.17 21.88
N ILE A 455 1.19 -16.19 22.67
CA ILE A 455 2.53 -16.17 23.26
C ILE A 455 2.39 -15.94 24.79
N PRO A 456 2.02 -16.98 25.56
CA PRO A 456 1.80 -16.83 27.00
C PRO A 456 3.07 -16.42 27.74
N THR A 457 4.19 -17.06 27.41
CA THR A 457 5.50 -16.83 28.01
C THR A 457 6.30 -15.86 27.17
N THR A 458 6.73 -14.76 27.78
CA THR A 458 7.60 -13.74 27.19
C THR A 458 9.07 -14.05 27.46
N TRP A 459 9.94 -13.54 26.60
CA TRP A 459 11.38 -13.69 26.73
C TRP A 459 12.09 -12.55 25.99
N TRP A 460 13.27 -12.16 26.46
CA TRP A 460 14.13 -11.15 25.83
C TRP A 460 15.61 -11.48 26.09
N PRO A 461 16.53 -11.13 25.17
CA PRO A 461 17.96 -11.37 25.35
C PRO A 461 18.56 -10.48 26.45
N ASN A 462 19.18 -11.07 27.48
CA ASN A 462 19.94 -10.35 28.50
C ASN A 462 21.37 -10.04 28.01
N ARG A 463 21.56 -9.16 27.02
CA ARG A 463 22.87 -8.96 26.36
C ARG A 463 23.67 -7.71 26.72
N PHE A 464 23.09 -6.78 27.48
CA PHE A 464 23.73 -5.50 27.76
C PHE A 464 23.99 -5.30 29.26
N THR A 465 25.25 -5.00 29.60
CA THR A 465 25.64 -4.52 30.92
C THR A 465 25.41 -3.00 31.03
N LYS A 466 25.50 -2.43 32.24
CA LYS A 466 25.30 -0.98 32.51
C LYS A 466 26.21 -0.05 31.66
N GLU A 467 27.18 -0.58 30.91
CA GLU A 467 28.11 0.16 30.03
C GLU A 467 27.82 0.02 28.52
N GLY A 468 26.73 -0.63 28.10
CA GLY A 468 26.37 -0.76 26.68
C GLY A 468 27.31 -1.64 25.83
N LYS A 469 28.27 -2.34 26.45
CA LYS A 469 29.11 -3.34 25.79
C LYS A 469 28.41 -4.70 25.81
N GLU A 470 28.38 -5.38 24.66
CA GLU A 470 28.01 -6.79 24.57
C GLU A 470 28.88 -7.61 25.52
N SER A 471 28.26 -8.31 26.47
CA SER A 471 29.01 -9.25 27.31
C SER A 471 29.45 -10.45 26.45
N LYS A 472 30.76 -10.55 26.19
CA LYS A 472 31.37 -11.73 25.53
C LYS A 472 31.27 -13.01 26.37
N GLU A 473 30.97 -12.89 27.65
CA GLU A 473 30.67 -14.04 28.52
C GLU A 473 29.18 -14.33 28.49
N VAL A 474 28.80 -15.36 27.73
CA VAL A 474 27.49 -16.01 27.90
C VAL A 474 27.50 -16.64 29.29
N LYS A 475 26.94 -15.95 30.30
CA LYS A 475 26.56 -16.64 31.55
C LYS A 475 25.76 -17.88 31.15
N GLU A 476 26.12 -19.04 31.69
CA GLU A 476 25.37 -20.28 31.44
C GLU A 476 23.88 -20.04 31.66
N GLU A 477 23.10 -20.12 30.58
CA GLU A 477 21.66 -19.95 30.60
C GLU A 477 21.07 -20.95 31.61
N SER A 478 20.37 -20.44 32.63
CA SER A 478 19.75 -21.31 33.64
C SER A 478 18.74 -22.26 32.98
N ALA A 479 18.50 -23.42 33.58
CA ALA A 479 17.53 -24.38 33.04
C ALA A 479 16.12 -23.77 32.89
N GLU A 480 15.75 -22.86 33.80
CA GLU A 480 14.49 -22.13 33.77
C GLU A 480 14.43 -21.11 32.62
N GLU A 481 15.48 -20.31 32.43
CA GLU A 481 15.57 -19.33 31.34
C GLU A 481 15.52 -20.02 29.97
N ARG A 482 16.20 -21.16 29.83
CA ARG A 482 16.14 -22.00 28.63
C ARG A 482 14.73 -22.52 28.35
N LEU A 483 14.00 -22.94 29.40
CA LEU A 483 12.62 -23.40 29.26
C LEU A 483 11.69 -22.26 28.83
N ARG A 484 11.84 -21.07 29.42
CA ARG A 484 11.09 -19.86 29.06
C ARG A 484 11.35 -19.44 27.62
N ARG A 485 12.62 -19.40 27.19
CA ARG A 485 13.00 -19.10 25.81
C ARG A 485 12.35 -20.06 24.81
N ARG A 486 12.44 -21.38 25.06
CA ARG A 486 11.79 -22.39 24.20
C ARG A 486 10.28 -22.22 24.14
N ALA A 487 9.63 -21.81 25.24
CA ALA A 487 8.19 -21.54 25.26
C ALA A 487 7.81 -20.33 24.41
N TYR A 488 8.59 -19.24 24.52
CA TYR A 488 8.45 -18.04 23.68
C TYR A 488 8.67 -18.36 22.19
N GLU A 489 9.75 -19.05 21.85
CA GLU A 489 10.07 -19.48 20.47
C GLU A 489 8.94 -20.32 19.86
N ARG A 490 8.33 -21.23 20.62
CA ARG A 490 7.14 -21.98 20.16
C ARG A 490 5.94 -21.05 19.87
N GLY A 491 5.75 -20.01 20.68
CA GLY A 491 4.73 -18.97 20.43
C GLY A 491 5.00 -18.20 19.14
N CYS A 492 6.23 -17.74 18.95
CA CYS A 492 6.67 -17.07 17.72
C CYS A 492 6.47 -17.95 16.48
N GLN A 493 6.77 -19.26 16.58
CA GLN A 493 6.58 -20.19 15.46
C GLN A 493 5.11 -20.38 15.10
N ARG A 494 4.20 -20.41 16.09
CA ARG A 494 2.74 -20.45 15.81
C ARG A 494 2.29 -19.17 15.11
N LEU A 495 2.77 -18.02 15.57
CA LEU A 495 2.49 -16.73 14.94
C LEU A 495 3.00 -16.69 13.49
N LYS A 496 4.24 -17.15 13.26
CA LYS A 496 4.86 -17.27 11.93
C LYS A 496 3.99 -18.05 10.95
N LYS A 497 3.55 -19.26 11.33
CA LYS A 497 2.70 -20.10 10.48
C LYS A 497 1.39 -19.41 10.06
N ARG A 498 0.80 -18.60 10.94
CA ARG A 498 -0.45 -17.87 10.64
C ARG A 498 -0.21 -16.69 9.70
N ILE A 499 0.88 -15.95 9.92
CA ILE A 499 1.29 -14.85 9.05
C ILE A 499 1.67 -15.35 7.65
N GLU A 500 2.39 -16.48 7.54
CA GLU A 500 2.78 -17.08 6.26
C GLU A 500 1.57 -17.36 5.33
N VAL A 501 0.42 -17.75 5.89
CA VAL A 501 -0.81 -17.93 5.11
C VAL A 501 -1.27 -16.61 4.49
N VAL A 502 -1.28 -15.54 5.26
CA VAL A 502 -1.64 -14.19 4.78
C VAL A 502 -0.62 -13.72 3.73
N GLU A 503 0.68 -13.88 4.00
CA GLU A 503 1.73 -13.53 3.04
C GLU A 503 1.61 -14.29 1.72
N GLY A 504 1.29 -15.59 1.77
CA GLY A 504 1.07 -16.41 0.59
C GLY A 504 -0.07 -15.89 -0.28
N LEU A 505 -1.19 -15.48 0.34
CA LEU A 505 -2.32 -14.88 -0.35
C LEU A 505 -1.96 -13.51 -0.95
N GLN A 506 -1.23 -12.68 -0.22
CA GLN A 506 -0.73 -11.38 -0.71
C GLN A 506 0.19 -11.55 -1.93
N VAL A 507 1.11 -12.52 -1.90
CA VAL A 507 1.96 -12.85 -3.04
C VAL A 507 1.12 -13.39 -4.21
N GLN A 508 0.06 -14.17 -3.95
CA GLN A 508 -0.84 -14.65 -5.00
C GLN A 508 -1.58 -13.51 -5.71
N ILE A 509 -1.98 -12.45 -4.98
CA ILE A 509 -2.52 -11.22 -5.59
C ILE A 509 -1.50 -10.63 -6.56
N LEU A 510 -0.25 -10.42 -6.13
CA LEU A 510 0.80 -9.88 -7.02
C LEU A 510 1.09 -10.80 -8.21
N LYS A 511 1.02 -12.12 -8.04
CA LYS A 511 1.16 -13.06 -9.15
C LYS A 511 0.07 -12.88 -10.21
N LEU A 512 -1.16 -12.59 -9.81
CA LEU A 512 -2.25 -12.29 -10.75
C LEU A 512 -2.03 -10.96 -11.46
N LEU A 513 -1.56 -9.94 -10.74
CA LEU A 513 -1.31 -8.60 -11.28
C LEU A 513 -0.09 -8.56 -12.21
N LEU A 514 0.92 -9.41 -11.98
CA LEU A 514 2.11 -9.55 -12.81
C LEU A 514 1.96 -10.61 -13.93
N ASN A 515 0.74 -11.07 -14.19
CA ASN A 515 0.47 -12.03 -15.25
C ASN A 515 0.68 -11.39 -16.63
N ASN A 516 1.40 -12.09 -17.51
CA ASN A 516 1.71 -11.65 -18.88
C ASN A 516 1.11 -12.57 -19.96
N LYS A 517 0.15 -13.43 -19.58
CA LYS A 517 -0.47 -14.42 -20.46
C LYS A 517 -1.94 -14.16 -20.73
N ASP A 518 -2.49 -13.08 -20.20
CA ASP A 518 -3.89 -12.71 -20.33
C ASP A 518 -4.15 -12.03 -21.68
N ARG A 519 -4.39 -12.89 -22.69
CA ARG A 519 -4.53 -12.54 -24.12
C ARG A 519 -5.96 -12.20 -24.55
N GLY A 520 -6.92 -12.05 -23.64
CA GLY A 520 -8.19 -11.41 -23.95
C GLY A 520 -7.88 -9.95 -24.30
N GLY A 521 -8.20 -9.55 -25.55
CA GLY A 521 -7.68 -8.34 -26.21
C GLY A 521 -7.45 -7.10 -25.34
N GLY A 522 -6.41 -6.34 -25.68
CA GLY A 522 -5.86 -5.25 -24.88
C GLY A 522 -4.51 -5.61 -24.24
N GLU A 523 -3.94 -4.68 -23.46
CA GLU A 523 -2.64 -4.83 -22.80
C GLU A 523 -2.62 -5.97 -21.77
N ALA A 524 -1.45 -6.58 -21.54
CA ALA A 524 -1.25 -7.58 -20.50
C ALA A 524 -1.38 -6.98 -19.09
N SER A 525 -1.87 -7.74 -18.11
CA SER A 525 -1.99 -7.24 -16.72
C SER A 525 -0.65 -6.74 -16.17
N ARG A 526 0.44 -7.45 -16.45
CA ARG A 526 1.78 -7.05 -16.02
C ARG A 526 2.17 -5.66 -16.52
N TYR A 527 1.85 -5.35 -17.77
CA TYR A 527 2.16 -4.06 -18.37
C TYR A 527 1.38 -2.93 -17.68
N ILE A 528 0.08 -3.13 -17.47
CA ILE A 528 -0.77 -2.16 -16.74
C ILE A 528 -0.23 -1.96 -15.31
N PHE A 529 0.12 -3.04 -14.60
CA PHE A 529 0.72 -2.98 -13.27
C PHE A 529 2.02 -2.17 -13.29
N LEU A 530 2.90 -2.43 -14.25
CA LEU A 530 4.21 -1.78 -14.35
C LEU A 530 4.06 -0.27 -14.49
N ASN A 531 3.21 0.19 -15.40
CA ASN A 531 2.95 1.63 -15.57
C ASN A 531 2.38 2.27 -14.30
N LYS A 532 1.43 1.59 -13.65
CA LYS A 532 0.88 2.04 -12.37
C LYS A 532 1.93 2.07 -11.26
N PHE A 533 2.80 1.07 -11.20
CA PHE A 533 3.89 0.99 -10.22
C PHE A 533 4.92 2.10 -10.44
N ARG A 534 5.28 2.43 -11.70
CA ARG A 534 6.16 3.56 -11.99
C ARG A 534 5.53 4.89 -11.58
N LYS A 535 4.25 5.11 -11.89
CA LYS A 535 3.52 6.30 -11.44
C LYS A 535 3.48 6.40 -9.90
N PHE A 536 3.22 5.29 -9.22
CA PHE A 536 3.28 5.23 -7.76
C PHE A 536 4.66 5.63 -7.23
N LEU A 537 5.75 5.16 -7.85
CA LEU A 537 7.10 5.56 -7.44
C LEU A 537 7.40 7.03 -7.74
N GLN A 538 6.89 7.58 -8.85
CA GLN A 538 7.00 9.00 -9.20
C GLN A 538 6.36 9.88 -8.12
N GLU A 539 5.12 9.56 -7.73
CA GLU A 539 4.38 10.29 -6.70
C GLU A 539 5.10 10.26 -5.35
N ASN A 540 5.79 9.16 -5.02
CA ASN A 540 6.61 9.05 -3.81
C ASN A 540 7.99 9.71 -3.95
N ALA A 541 8.52 9.89 -5.16
CA ALA A 541 9.81 10.55 -5.42
C ALA A 541 9.68 12.08 -5.46
N SER A 542 8.66 12.61 -6.12
CA SER A 542 8.46 14.07 -6.31
C SER A 542 8.02 14.80 -5.04
N ASN A 543 7.42 14.11 -4.07
CA ASN A 543 6.85 14.71 -2.86
C ASN A 543 7.81 14.76 -1.65
N ARG A 544 9.13 14.91 -1.86
CA ARG A 544 10.10 15.07 -0.75
C ARG A 544 9.78 16.26 0.19
N GLY A 545 8.86 17.17 -0.19
CA GLY A 545 8.42 18.32 0.61
C GLY A 545 6.95 18.33 1.08
N ASN A 546 6.02 17.61 0.41
CA ASN A 546 4.58 17.63 0.74
C ASN A 546 4.13 16.28 1.28
N LEU A 547 3.83 16.23 2.58
CA LEU A 547 3.50 15.02 3.36
C LEU A 547 2.04 14.55 3.22
N THR A 548 1.25 15.14 2.33
CA THR A 548 -0.17 14.83 2.18
C THR A 548 -0.36 13.63 1.27
N VAL A 549 -0.79 12.54 1.89
CA VAL A 549 -1.11 11.24 1.27
C VAL A 549 0.16 10.43 0.90
N LEU A 550 0.99 10.09 1.89
CA LEU A 550 2.00 9.04 1.70
C LEU A 550 1.43 7.69 2.13
N CYS A 551 1.69 6.65 1.33
CA CYS A 551 1.56 5.27 1.78
C CYS A 551 2.29 5.13 3.12
N PRO A 552 1.61 4.74 4.22
CA PRO A 552 2.26 4.68 5.52
C PRO A 552 3.51 3.82 5.36
N PRO A 553 4.69 4.33 5.73
CA PRO A 553 5.93 3.73 5.24
C PRO A 553 6.11 2.23 5.60
N GLU A 554 5.44 1.73 6.65
CA GLU A 554 5.41 0.33 7.06
C GLU A 554 4.81 -0.60 6.00
N TYR A 555 3.90 -0.07 5.16
CA TYR A 555 3.25 -0.79 4.07
C TYR A 555 4.27 -1.10 2.96
N MET A 556 5.21 -0.20 2.74
CA MET A 556 6.26 -0.32 1.72
C MET A 556 7.23 -1.46 2.03
N VAL A 557 7.59 -1.63 3.30
CA VAL A 557 8.44 -2.75 3.74
C VAL A 557 7.78 -4.07 3.39
N CYS A 558 6.51 -4.23 3.77
CA CYS A 558 5.80 -5.46 3.47
C CYS A 558 5.68 -5.67 1.96
N PHE A 559 5.20 -4.65 1.23
CA PHE A 559 5.02 -4.69 -0.22
C PHE A 559 6.30 -5.07 -0.97
N LEU A 560 7.46 -4.54 -0.58
CA LEU A 560 8.77 -4.91 -1.15
C LEU A 560 8.98 -6.43 -1.12
N HIS A 561 8.86 -7.05 0.05
CA HIS A 561 9.08 -8.48 0.21
C HIS A 561 8.11 -9.32 -0.64
N ARG A 562 6.84 -8.92 -0.72
CA ARG A 562 5.85 -9.66 -1.52
C ARG A 562 6.12 -9.48 -3.02
N LEU A 563 6.57 -8.30 -3.43
CA LEU A 563 6.93 -8.01 -4.82
C LEU A 563 8.20 -8.75 -5.25
N ILE A 564 9.22 -8.83 -4.39
CA ILE A 564 10.41 -9.67 -4.63
C ILE A 564 9.99 -11.13 -4.82
N ALA A 565 9.16 -11.68 -3.94
CA ALA A 565 8.69 -13.06 -4.07
C ALA A 565 7.91 -13.32 -5.37
N ALA A 566 7.05 -12.38 -5.79
CA ALA A 566 6.29 -12.49 -7.03
C ALA A 566 7.19 -12.34 -8.28
N LEU A 567 8.13 -11.40 -8.26
CA LEU A 567 9.13 -11.20 -9.32
C LEU A 567 9.96 -12.46 -9.54
N ARG A 568 10.52 -13.02 -8.46
CA ARG A 568 11.36 -14.23 -8.51
C ARG A 568 10.58 -15.43 -9.05
N PHE A 569 9.31 -15.58 -8.69
CA PHE A 569 8.44 -16.62 -9.24
C PHE A 569 8.33 -16.56 -10.78
N PHE A 570 8.11 -15.37 -11.35
CA PHE A 570 8.05 -15.22 -12.81
C PHE A 570 9.42 -15.34 -13.47
N TRP A 571 10.47 -14.82 -12.84
CA TRP A 571 11.84 -14.90 -13.33
C TRP A 571 12.31 -16.36 -13.43
N ASP A 572 12.18 -17.14 -12.35
CA ASP A 572 12.57 -18.54 -12.33
C ASP A 572 11.65 -19.39 -13.22
N GLY A 573 10.37 -19.00 -13.35
CA GLY A 573 9.44 -19.57 -14.33
C GLY A 573 9.84 -19.30 -15.78
N HIS A 574 10.51 -18.18 -16.07
CA HIS A 574 11.11 -17.91 -17.38
C HIS A 574 12.38 -18.74 -17.59
N LYS A 575 13.28 -18.80 -16.61
CA LYS A 575 14.48 -19.66 -16.63
C LYS A 575 14.14 -21.14 -16.86
N ALA A 576 13.06 -21.64 -16.29
CA ALA A 576 12.60 -23.00 -16.49
C ALA A 576 12.18 -23.27 -17.96
N LYS A 577 11.70 -22.25 -18.69
CA LYS A 577 11.35 -22.37 -20.11
C LYS A 577 12.52 -22.08 -21.04
N SER A 578 13.40 -21.15 -20.65
CA SER A 578 14.60 -20.74 -21.38
C SER A 578 15.83 -21.11 -20.55
N SER A 579 16.39 -22.29 -20.78
CA SER A 579 17.52 -22.81 -20.00
C SER A 579 18.77 -21.93 -20.11
N ALA A 580 18.90 -21.12 -21.17
CA ALA A 580 19.97 -20.15 -21.34
C ALA A 580 19.81 -18.88 -20.50
N ALA A 581 18.61 -18.58 -19.97
CA ALA A 581 18.36 -17.37 -19.19
C ALA A 581 19.13 -17.34 -17.85
N LEU A 582 19.17 -16.24 -17.12
CA LEU A 582 19.79 -16.20 -15.80
C LEU A 582 18.82 -16.67 -14.70
N SER A 583 19.36 -17.27 -13.64
CA SER A 583 18.59 -17.56 -12.41
C SER A 583 18.23 -16.27 -11.68
N SER A 584 17.11 -16.24 -10.94
CA SER A 584 16.81 -15.08 -10.10
C SER A 584 17.88 -14.80 -9.05
N GLU A 585 18.62 -15.83 -8.60
CA GLU A 585 19.77 -15.68 -7.69
C GLU A 585 20.94 -14.93 -8.32
N GLU A 586 21.00 -14.87 -9.66
CA GLU A 586 22.01 -14.19 -10.48
C GLU A 586 21.54 -12.86 -11.06
N ALA A 587 20.33 -12.41 -10.69
CA ALA A 587 19.71 -11.20 -11.22
C ALA A 587 20.58 -9.94 -11.02
N TYR A 588 20.49 -9.05 -12.01
CA TYR A 588 21.04 -7.70 -12.03
C TYR A 588 20.21 -6.82 -12.98
N VAL A 589 20.32 -5.50 -12.86
CA VAL A 589 19.72 -4.56 -13.82
C VAL A 589 20.78 -4.20 -14.87
N PRO A 590 20.52 -4.43 -16.17
CA PRO A 590 21.53 -4.21 -17.19
C PRO A 590 21.76 -2.72 -17.47
N PRO A 591 23.01 -2.27 -17.69
CA PRO A 591 23.35 -0.85 -17.83
C PRO A 591 22.58 -0.10 -18.93
N GLN A 592 22.12 -0.82 -19.95
CA GLN A 592 21.33 -0.32 -21.08
C GLN A 592 20.13 0.52 -20.63
N LEU A 593 19.45 0.13 -19.54
CA LEU A 593 18.28 0.84 -19.01
C LEU A 593 18.60 2.26 -18.56
N PHE A 594 19.87 2.56 -18.24
CA PHE A 594 20.24 3.84 -17.65
C PHE A 594 20.46 4.95 -18.67
N TYR A 595 20.75 4.59 -19.92
CA TYR A 595 21.07 5.56 -20.98
C TYR A 595 20.24 5.42 -22.26
N ASN A 596 19.45 4.36 -22.41
CA ASN A 596 18.59 4.20 -23.59
C ASN A 596 17.27 4.99 -23.55
N GLY A 597 17.09 5.90 -22.59
CA GLY A 597 15.94 6.81 -22.51
C GLY A 597 14.58 6.17 -22.26
N LYS A 598 14.43 4.84 -22.31
CA LYS A 598 13.11 4.18 -22.20
C LYS A 598 12.57 4.11 -20.78
N VAL A 599 13.41 4.38 -19.78
CA VAL A 599 13.05 4.39 -18.37
C VAL A 599 13.21 5.81 -17.81
N ASP A 600 12.10 6.38 -17.33
CA ASP A 600 12.10 7.68 -16.64
C ASP A 600 12.40 7.48 -15.15
N TYR A 601 13.29 8.31 -14.61
CA TYR A 601 13.75 8.28 -13.22
C TYR A 601 13.42 9.56 -12.45
N PHE A 602 12.46 10.37 -12.93
CA PHE A 602 11.83 11.45 -12.16
C PHE A 602 12.83 12.48 -11.61
N ASP A 603 13.79 12.88 -12.45
CA ASP A 603 14.87 13.82 -12.11
C ASP A 603 15.83 13.36 -11.00
N LEU A 604 15.81 12.07 -10.61
CA LEU A 604 16.82 11.51 -9.71
C LEU A 604 18.22 11.61 -10.33
N GLN A 605 19.18 12.05 -9.52
CA GLN A 605 20.56 12.28 -9.98
C GLN A 605 21.22 11.00 -10.50
N ARG A 606 22.13 11.18 -11.46
CA ARG A 606 23.03 10.14 -11.96
C ARG A 606 24.39 10.29 -11.30
N LEU A 607 25.21 9.24 -11.37
CA LEU A 607 26.58 9.31 -10.89
C LEU A 607 27.34 10.49 -11.49
N GLY A 608 27.22 10.74 -12.79
CA GLY A 608 27.89 11.87 -13.45
C GLY A 608 27.14 13.21 -13.36
N GLY A 609 26.11 13.32 -12.52
CA GLY A 609 25.33 14.55 -12.33
C GLY A 609 23.99 14.55 -13.08
N LEU A 610 23.63 15.70 -13.64
CA LEU A 610 22.35 15.89 -14.35
C LEU A 610 22.31 15.07 -15.65
N LEU A 611 21.20 14.37 -15.90
CA LEU A 611 21.03 13.53 -17.09
C LEU A 611 21.15 14.35 -18.40
N SER A 612 20.64 15.58 -18.42
CA SER A 612 20.76 16.50 -19.56
C SER A 612 22.22 16.84 -19.88
N HIS A 613 23.03 17.09 -18.84
CA HIS A 613 24.45 17.34 -18.98
C HIS A 613 25.17 16.11 -19.56
N LEU A 614 24.88 14.92 -19.04
CA LEU A 614 25.48 13.67 -19.51
C LEU A 614 25.13 13.36 -20.96
N LYS A 615 23.87 13.57 -21.36
CA LYS A 615 23.45 13.44 -22.76
C LYS A 615 24.23 14.37 -23.68
N LYS A 616 24.57 15.59 -23.24
CA LYS A 616 25.37 16.55 -24.02
C LYS A 616 26.85 16.18 -24.08
N THR A 617 27.45 15.79 -22.96
CA THR A 617 28.90 15.55 -22.85
C THR A 617 29.34 14.18 -23.33
N LEU A 618 28.51 13.15 -23.17
CA LEU A 618 28.83 11.75 -23.50
C LEU A 618 28.08 11.23 -24.75
N LYS A 619 27.53 12.11 -25.59
CA LYS A 619 26.81 11.73 -26.82
C LYS A 619 27.65 10.88 -27.78
N ASP A 620 28.94 11.20 -27.93
CA ASP A 620 29.82 10.51 -28.86
C ASP A 620 30.19 9.11 -28.32
N ASP A 621 30.38 9.01 -27.00
CA ASP A 621 30.57 7.74 -26.30
C ASP A 621 29.32 6.85 -26.38
N LEU A 622 28.11 7.41 -26.26
CA LEU A 622 26.85 6.67 -26.46
C LEU A 622 26.72 6.14 -27.88
N ALA A 623 27.05 6.97 -28.87
CA ALA A 623 27.01 6.56 -30.28
C ALA A 623 28.05 5.49 -30.60
N ALA A 624 29.25 5.58 -30.02
CA ALA A 624 30.35 4.65 -30.28
C ALA A 624 30.21 3.33 -29.52
N LYS A 625 29.81 3.37 -28.24
CA LYS A 625 29.79 2.19 -27.36
C LYS A 625 28.44 1.51 -27.29
N ALA A 626 27.34 2.25 -27.43
CA ALA A 626 25.98 1.71 -27.32
C ALA A 626 25.19 1.78 -28.64
N ASN A 627 25.75 2.33 -29.71
CA ASN A 627 25.04 2.56 -30.98
C ASN A 627 23.74 3.37 -30.83
N VAL A 628 23.68 4.24 -29.81
CA VAL A 628 22.53 5.09 -29.48
C VAL A 628 22.82 6.54 -29.92
N LEU A 629 21.92 7.10 -30.73
CA LEU A 629 21.91 8.52 -31.08
C LEU A 629 20.78 9.23 -30.33
N ILE A 630 21.14 10.29 -29.60
CA ILE A 630 20.18 11.15 -28.91
C ILE A 630 19.46 12.01 -29.96
N ASP A 631 18.14 12.13 -29.83
CA ASP A 631 17.34 13.04 -30.66
C ASP A 631 17.84 14.49 -30.51
N PRO A 632 18.19 15.20 -31.60
CA PRO A 632 18.58 16.61 -31.57
C PRO A 632 17.58 17.51 -30.83
N ALA A 633 16.28 17.19 -30.85
CA ALA A 633 15.27 17.96 -30.11
C ALA A 633 15.49 17.94 -28.58
N GLU A 634 16.04 16.86 -28.02
CA GLU A 634 16.38 16.78 -26.59
C GLU A 634 17.63 17.57 -26.20
N LEU A 635 18.51 17.81 -27.18
CA LEU A 635 19.72 18.62 -27.00
C LEU A 635 19.40 20.12 -27.06
N HIS A 636 18.30 20.51 -27.73
CA HIS A 636 17.87 21.90 -27.91
C HIS A 636 16.80 22.38 -26.93
N ALA A 637 16.03 21.49 -26.29
CA ALA A 637 14.93 21.88 -25.40
C ALA A 637 15.35 22.51 -24.05
N VAL A 638 16.64 22.79 -23.83
CA VAL A 638 17.18 23.32 -22.55
C VAL A 638 18.32 24.33 -22.78
N THR A 639 18.18 25.25 -23.73
CA THR A 639 18.95 26.52 -23.69
C THR A 639 18.06 27.62 -23.11
N MET A 640 18.34 27.99 -21.86
CA MET A 640 17.85 29.24 -21.27
C MET A 640 18.73 30.45 -21.68
N ASP A 641 19.61 30.27 -22.67
CA ASP A 641 20.65 31.23 -23.07
C ASP A 641 20.36 31.92 -24.42
N ASP A 642 19.25 31.63 -25.10
CA ASP A 642 18.95 32.20 -26.44
C ASP A 642 17.88 33.32 -26.41
N LEU A 643 17.73 34.04 -25.29
CA LEU A 643 16.76 35.16 -25.18
C LEU A 643 17.38 36.56 -25.00
N ASP A 644 18.70 36.73 -25.07
CA ASP A 644 19.33 38.03 -24.79
C ASP A 644 20.22 38.60 -25.92
N GLU A 645 20.07 38.14 -27.17
CA GLU A 645 20.82 38.72 -28.31
C GLU A 645 19.94 38.98 -29.54
N ASP A 646 18.79 39.63 -29.39
CA ASP A 646 18.07 40.24 -30.53
C ASP A 646 17.06 41.32 -30.07
N GLU A 647 17.51 42.36 -29.36
CA GLU A 647 16.76 43.63 -29.32
C GLU A 647 17.62 44.84 -28.89
N GLU A 648 18.67 45.14 -29.66
CA GLU A 648 19.32 46.45 -29.63
C GLU A 648 19.16 47.14 -30.99
N SER A 649 18.00 47.75 -31.24
CA SER A 649 17.85 48.93 -32.11
C SER A 649 16.39 49.36 -32.29
N ALA A 650 15.83 50.10 -31.33
CA ALA A 650 14.92 51.21 -31.64
C ALA A 650 14.53 52.04 -30.41
N THR A 651 14.84 53.33 -30.51
CA THR A 651 14.08 54.47 -29.97
C THR A 651 14.05 54.72 -28.46
N SER A 652 14.92 55.66 -28.11
CA SER A 652 14.78 56.64 -27.03
C SER A 652 13.42 57.38 -27.04
N VAL A 653 12.92 57.73 -25.84
CA VAL A 653 12.48 59.08 -25.39
C VAL A 653 11.58 58.97 -24.14
N ALA A 654 11.81 59.90 -23.19
CA ALA A 654 10.96 60.33 -22.05
C ALA A 654 11.23 59.78 -20.62
N GLN A 655 12.25 60.38 -19.98
CA GLN A 655 12.18 61.19 -18.74
C GLN A 655 11.38 60.74 -17.49
N SER A 656 12.17 60.51 -16.42
CA SER A 656 12.09 61.08 -15.06
C SER A 656 10.83 60.89 -14.19
N GLN A 657 10.98 60.18 -13.07
CA GLN A 657 11.09 60.76 -11.71
C GLN A 657 11.18 59.65 -10.63
N ARG A 658 12.15 59.79 -9.72
CA ARG A 658 12.22 59.13 -8.39
C ARG A 658 11.60 60.10 -7.38
N PRO A 659 11.00 59.67 -6.24
CA PRO A 659 11.83 59.22 -5.11
C PRO A 659 11.27 58.12 -4.18
N SER A 660 12.23 57.35 -3.64
CA SER A 660 12.43 56.95 -2.24
C SER A 660 11.34 56.25 -1.40
N ALA A 661 11.76 55.08 -0.91
CA ALA A 661 11.65 54.55 0.46
C ALA A 661 10.51 53.56 0.83
N ALA A 662 11.02 52.37 1.18
CA ALA A 662 10.71 51.57 2.38
C ALA A 662 9.54 50.57 2.34
N LEU A 663 9.98 49.30 2.25
CA LEU A 663 9.64 48.17 3.11
C LEU A 663 8.24 47.52 3.04
N ALA A 664 8.33 46.20 2.86
CA ALA A 664 7.45 45.13 3.33
C ALA A 664 6.37 44.58 2.37
N ILE A 665 6.71 43.40 1.81
CA ILE A 665 5.91 42.17 1.75
C ILE A 665 4.52 42.30 1.07
N GLY A 666 4.48 42.07 -0.25
CA GLY A 666 3.28 41.57 -0.94
C GLY A 666 3.04 40.10 -0.59
N GLY A 667 1.82 39.57 -0.47
CA GLY A 667 0.60 39.82 -1.26
C GLY A 667 0.25 38.49 -1.94
N ALA A 668 -0.73 37.73 -1.42
CA ALA A 668 -2.15 37.82 -1.78
C ALA A 668 -2.48 37.37 -3.22
N LEU A 669 -3.13 36.20 -3.25
CA LEU A 669 -4.16 35.69 -4.16
C LEU A 669 -4.87 36.73 -5.06
N ALA A 670 -5.16 36.34 -6.32
CA ALA A 670 -6.53 36.19 -6.84
C ALA A 670 -6.58 35.77 -8.33
N ARG A 671 -7.35 34.70 -8.58
CA ARG A 671 -8.01 34.23 -9.83
C ARG A 671 -9.12 35.23 -10.28
N PRO A 672 -10.00 34.98 -11.29
CA PRO A 672 -10.04 34.03 -12.45
C PRO A 672 -10.58 34.68 -13.76
N GLY A 673 -10.75 33.92 -14.86
CA GLY A 673 -11.71 34.29 -15.92
C GLY A 673 -11.65 33.47 -17.22
N TRP A 674 -12.66 32.63 -17.45
CA TRP A 674 -12.98 32.00 -18.75
C TRP A 674 -13.80 32.96 -19.63
N LEU A 675 -13.59 32.96 -20.96
CA LEU A 675 -14.54 33.28 -22.06
C LEU A 675 -13.88 32.82 -23.40
N SER A 676 -14.38 31.78 -24.11
CA SER A 676 -15.19 31.83 -25.37
C SER A 676 -14.58 32.72 -26.48
N SER A 677 -14.33 32.35 -27.75
CA SER A 677 -15.05 31.51 -28.74
C SER A 677 -14.23 31.40 -30.09
N PRO A 678 -14.71 30.76 -31.19
CA PRO A 678 -13.93 29.99 -32.17
C PRO A 678 -13.90 30.53 -33.63
N THR A 679 -13.04 29.96 -34.48
CA THR A 679 -13.24 29.82 -35.96
C THR A 679 -12.27 28.74 -36.49
N LEU A 680 -12.71 27.54 -36.88
CA LEU A 680 -13.28 27.12 -38.19
C LEU A 680 -12.26 27.14 -39.35
N GLY A 681 -11.71 25.95 -39.63
CA GLY A 681 -10.90 25.61 -40.80
C GLY A 681 -10.98 24.11 -41.10
N ARG A 682 -12.18 23.65 -41.47
CA ARG A 682 -12.44 22.33 -42.08
C ARG A 682 -11.55 22.16 -43.33
N ALA A 683 -10.92 21.00 -43.50
CA ALA A 683 -11.45 19.92 -44.33
C ALA A 683 -10.37 18.91 -44.78
N ASN A 684 -10.69 17.63 -44.54
CA ASN A 684 -10.38 16.45 -45.40
C ASN A 684 -8.91 15.99 -45.46
N ARG A 685 -8.55 14.71 -45.25
CA ARG A 685 -9.30 13.45 -45.25
C ARG A 685 -8.46 12.37 -44.56
N PHE A 686 -9.10 11.55 -43.73
CA PHE A 686 -8.72 10.15 -43.54
C PHE A 686 -8.87 9.41 -44.87
N LEU A 687 -7.91 8.56 -45.22
CA LEU A 687 -8.15 7.23 -45.80
C LEU A 687 -6.89 6.36 -45.63
N SER A 688 -7.18 5.11 -45.35
CA SER A 688 -6.32 4.07 -44.77
C SER A 688 -5.30 3.46 -45.73
N THR A 689 -4.53 2.56 -45.11
CA THR A 689 -4.05 1.26 -45.64
C THR A 689 -2.78 1.27 -46.49
N ALA A 690 -1.77 0.62 -45.91
CA ALA A 690 -1.11 -0.59 -46.43
C ALA A 690 -0.83 -0.67 -47.94
N THR A 691 0.36 -1.18 -48.23
CA THR A 691 0.96 -1.47 -49.55
C THR A 691 1.72 -0.30 -50.17
N VAL A 692 3.04 -0.31 -50.00
CA VAL A 692 4.04 -0.58 -51.06
C VAL A 692 5.42 -0.49 -50.41
N SER A 693 6.10 -1.64 -50.28
CA SER A 693 7.56 -1.74 -50.36
C SER A 693 7.95 -3.18 -50.62
N LEU A 694 7.54 -3.68 -51.80
CA LEU A 694 8.31 -4.67 -52.54
C LEU A 694 9.07 -3.88 -53.60
N MET A 695 10.38 -3.70 -53.40
CA MET A 695 11.46 -3.70 -54.41
C MET A 695 12.75 -3.22 -53.71
N ASN A 696 13.58 -4.18 -53.27
CA ASN A 696 14.95 -3.92 -52.84
C ASN A 696 15.89 -3.89 -54.07
N PRO A 697 16.64 -2.81 -54.34
CA PRO A 697 17.95 -2.94 -54.94
C PRO A 697 18.95 -3.37 -53.86
N ARG A 698 19.67 -4.48 -54.09
CA ARG A 698 20.75 -4.96 -53.21
C ARG A 698 21.76 -3.83 -52.96
N ARG A 699 21.82 -3.31 -51.73
CA ARG A 699 22.90 -2.46 -51.22
C ARG A 699 23.93 -3.30 -50.44
N PRO A 700 25.21 -2.89 -50.40
CA PRO A 700 26.30 -3.71 -49.89
C PRO A 700 26.23 -3.89 -48.37
N LEU A 701 26.69 -5.03 -47.87
CA LEU A 701 26.92 -5.26 -46.44
C LEU A 701 27.94 -4.26 -45.89
N GLY A 702 27.58 -3.54 -44.81
CA GLY A 702 28.56 -2.87 -43.95
C GLY A 702 28.09 -1.53 -43.37
N THR A 703 27.34 -1.57 -42.26
CA THR A 703 27.32 -0.68 -41.08
C THR A 703 25.96 -0.85 -40.38
N LEU A 704 25.96 -1.21 -39.08
CA LEU A 704 24.74 -1.23 -38.27
C LEU A 704 24.11 0.17 -38.30
N GLU A 705 22.83 0.28 -38.69
CA GLU A 705 22.10 1.55 -38.61
C GLU A 705 22.10 2.03 -37.15
N LYS A 706 22.48 3.30 -36.93
CA LYS A 706 22.50 3.91 -35.60
C LYS A 706 21.06 4.17 -35.13
N ILE A 707 20.74 3.79 -33.89
CA ILE A 707 19.36 3.81 -33.38
C ILE A 707 19.10 5.16 -32.70
N LYS A 708 18.09 5.91 -33.19
CA LYS A 708 17.63 7.15 -32.55
C LYS A 708 16.75 6.82 -31.35
N VAL A 709 17.02 7.48 -30.23
CA VAL A 709 16.36 7.22 -28.96
C VAL A 709 15.89 8.53 -28.32
N ARG A 710 14.69 8.51 -27.75
CA ARG A 710 14.06 9.61 -27.02
C ARG A 710 13.64 9.13 -25.63
N THR A 711 13.73 10.00 -24.64
CA THR A 711 13.15 9.78 -23.32
C THR A 711 11.63 9.84 -23.38
N LEU A 712 11.00 8.74 -22.95
CA LEU A 712 9.55 8.60 -22.93
C LEU A 712 9.04 8.73 -21.49
N SER A 713 8.02 9.57 -21.30
CA SER A 713 7.30 9.60 -20.01
C SER A 713 6.52 8.30 -19.81
N VAL A 714 6.11 8.01 -18.57
CA VAL A 714 5.35 6.78 -18.26
C VAL A 714 4.09 6.67 -19.13
N GLU A 715 3.42 7.79 -19.44
CA GLU A 715 2.20 7.82 -20.26
C GLU A 715 2.44 7.63 -21.77
N GLN A 716 3.67 7.82 -22.25
CA GLN A 716 4.01 7.77 -23.67
C GLN A 716 4.51 6.39 -24.13
N ARG A 717 4.87 5.51 -23.20
CA ARG A 717 5.45 4.21 -23.50
C ARG A 717 4.38 3.22 -23.90
N THR A 718 4.70 2.32 -24.82
CA THR A 718 3.86 1.19 -25.23
C THR A 718 4.42 -0.15 -24.74
N GLU A 719 3.66 -1.23 -24.85
CA GLU A 719 4.15 -2.58 -24.54
C GLU A 719 5.34 -2.98 -25.43
N GLU A 720 5.33 -2.57 -26.70
CA GLU A 720 6.43 -2.79 -27.65
C GLU A 720 7.71 -2.03 -27.27
N ASP A 721 7.60 -0.84 -26.67
CA ASP A 721 8.76 -0.10 -26.19
C ASP A 721 9.51 -0.87 -25.09
N ILE A 722 8.76 -1.63 -24.29
CA ILE A 722 9.28 -2.41 -23.15
C ILE A 722 9.77 -3.78 -23.61
N GLU A 723 8.88 -4.61 -24.14
CA GLU A 723 9.18 -6.01 -24.50
C GLU A 723 9.96 -6.13 -25.81
N GLY A 724 9.89 -5.13 -26.68
CA GLY A 724 10.51 -5.18 -28.00
C GLY A 724 9.63 -5.87 -29.05
N SER A 725 10.07 -5.80 -30.30
CA SER A 725 9.41 -6.40 -31.47
C SER A 725 10.47 -6.90 -32.47
N HIS A 726 10.07 -7.44 -33.63
CA HIS A 726 11.03 -7.98 -34.62
C HIS A 726 12.06 -6.92 -35.06
N GLY A 727 13.28 -7.00 -34.54
CA GLY A 727 14.38 -6.05 -34.81
C GLY A 727 14.56 -4.94 -33.76
N ASN A 728 13.74 -4.90 -32.70
CA ASN A 728 13.81 -3.93 -31.60
C ASN A 728 13.88 -4.69 -30.26
N GLU A 729 14.98 -4.54 -29.51
CA GLU A 729 15.19 -5.24 -28.23
C GLU A 729 14.47 -4.61 -27.03
N GLY A 730 13.52 -3.69 -27.26
CA GLY A 730 12.74 -3.10 -26.18
C GLY A 730 13.63 -2.34 -25.20
N LEU A 731 13.51 -2.62 -23.89
CA LEU A 731 14.36 -2.03 -22.85
C LEU A 731 15.84 -2.38 -22.95
N LEU A 732 16.25 -3.36 -23.75
CA LEU A 732 17.66 -3.79 -23.84
C LEU A 732 18.40 -3.18 -25.03
N LEU A 733 17.77 -2.24 -25.75
CA LEU A 733 18.42 -1.49 -26.81
C LEU A 733 19.71 -0.82 -26.33
N GLY A 734 20.72 -0.89 -27.20
CA GLY A 734 22.01 -0.22 -27.02
C GLY A 734 23.01 -1.01 -26.19
N ARG A 735 23.03 -2.34 -26.35
CA ARG A 735 23.95 -3.22 -25.63
C ARG A 735 25.42 -2.87 -25.92
N PRO A 736 26.25 -2.66 -24.88
CA PRO A 736 27.67 -2.36 -25.05
C PRO A 736 28.48 -3.65 -25.30
N PRO A 737 29.66 -3.57 -25.95
CA PRO A 737 30.51 -4.72 -26.24
C PRO A 737 30.92 -5.53 -25.01
N GLU A 738 31.03 -4.89 -23.85
CA GLU A 738 31.46 -5.50 -22.59
C GLU A 738 30.36 -6.32 -21.90
N GLU A 739 29.09 -6.15 -22.27
CA GLU A 739 27.98 -6.90 -21.69
C GLU A 739 27.79 -8.26 -22.39
N PRO A 740 27.50 -9.35 -21.66
CA PRO A 740 27.34 -10.69 -22.22
C PRO A 740 26.10 -10.84 -23.12
N GLU A 741 26.15 -11.76 -24.09
CA GLU A 741 25.04 -12.02 -25.05
C GLU A 741 23.89 -12.83 -24.42
N GLN A 742 24.04 -13.21 -23.16
CA GLN A 742 23.12 -14.14 -22.51
C GLN A 742 21.78 -13.46 -22.23
N PRO A 743 20.63 -14.10 -22.57
CA PRO A 743 19.34 -13.57 -22.18
C PRO A 743 19.23 -13.53 -20.65
N ILE A 744 18.74 -12.43 -20.11
CA ILE A 744 18.61 -12.25 -18.66
C ILE A 744 17.25 -12.79 -18.19
N THR A 745 16.16 -12.15 -18.64
CA THR A 745 14.76 -12.49 -18.36
C THR A 745 13.84 -11.70 -19.33
N GLU A 746 12.53 -11.71 -19.12
CA GLU A 746 11.57 -10.83 -19.81
C GLU A 746 11.82 -9.35 -19.45
N ASN A 747 11.77 -8.43 -20.42
CA ASN A 747 12.17 -7.04 -20.22
C ASN A 747 11.32 -6.34 -19.16
N SER A 748 10.01 -6.59 -19.14
CA SER A 748 9.11 -6.04 -18.11
C SER A 748 9.52 -6.43 -16.68
N LEU A 749 10.12 -7.60 -16.47
CA LEU A 749 10.61 -8.02 -15.15
C LEU A 749 11.88 -7.26 -14.73
N LEU A 750 12.69 -6.81 -15.67
CA LEU A 750 13.87 -5.97 -15.40
C LEU A 750 13.46 -4.58 -14.90
N GLU A 751 12.44 -3.98 -15.49
CA GLU A 751 11.94 -2.67 -15.04
C GLU A 751 11.25 -2.77 -13.67
N ILE A 752 10.57 -3.90 -13.39
CA ILE A 752 10.06 -4.17 -12.03
C ILE A 752 11.22 -4.28 -11.04
N LEU A 753 12.31 -4.97 -11.39
CA LEU A 753 13.50 -5.07 -10.55
C LEU A 753 14.12 -3.68 -10.27
N ASP A 754 14.27 -2.84 -11.29
CA ASP A 754 14.71 -1.44 -11.14
C ASP A 754 13.79 -0.66 -10.18
N GLY A 755 12.46 -0.80 -10.35
CA GLY A 755 11.48 -0.18 -9.46
C GLY A 755 11.55 -0.69 -8.02
N ILE A 756 11.87 -1.96 -7.77
CA ILE A 756 12.11 -2.53 -6.42
C ILE A 756 13.31 -1.86 -5.76
N VAL A 757 14.43 -1.70 -6.50
CA VAL A 757 15.63 -1.02 -5.97
C VAL A 757 15.31 0.43 -5.63
N MET A 758 14.59 1.13 -6.51
CA MET A 758 14.19 2.52 -6.28
C MET A 758 13.22 2.64 -5.09
N MET A 759 12.27 1.71 -4.95
CA MET A 759 11.35 1.65 -3.80
C MET A 759 12.11 1.50 -2.48
N TYR A 760 13.17 0.69 -2.45
CA TYR A 760 14.00 0.54 -1.26
C TYR A 760 14.68 1.85 -0.87
N ASN A 761 15.21 2.57 -1.86
CA ASN A 761 15.86 3.88 -1.68
C ASN A 761 14.89 4.95 -1.16
N LEU A 762 13.67 5.01 -1.70
CA LEU A 762 12.71 6.07 -1.41
C LEU A 762 12.18 6.01 0.04
N SER A 763 11.87 4.81 0.55
CA SER A 763 11.20 4.71 1.86
C SER A 763 11.58 3.51 2.72
N VAL A 764 11.86 2.33 2.14
CA VAL A 764 11.93 1.08 2.91
C VAL A 764 13.07 1.09 3.93
N HIS A 765 14.27 1.52 3.54
CA HIS A 765 15.44 1.51 4.43
C HIS A 765 15.18 2.29 5.73
N GLN A 766 14.62 3.50 5.61
CA GLN A 766 14.32 4.37 6.75
C GLN A 766 13.35 3.69 7.73
N GLN A 767 12.40 2.89 7.23
CA GLN A 767 11.42 2.22 8.10
C GLN A 767 11.96 1.00 8.80
N LEU A 768 12.84 0.24 8.13
CA LEU A 768 13.58 -0.81 8.82
C LEU A 768 14.31 -0.21 10.03
N GLY A 769 14.96 0.94 9.89
CA GLY A 769 15.59 1.63 11.04
C GLY A 769 14.61 1.96 12.17
N LYS A 770 13.42 2.51 11.88
CA LYS A 770 12.43 2.88 12.92
C LYS A 770 11.91 1.68 13.70
N MET A 771 11.75 0.53 13.06
CA MET A 771 11.20 -0.68 13.68
C MET A 771 12.17 -1.31 14.70
N VAL A 772 13.47 -1.01 14.62
CA VAL A 772 14.46 -1.39 15.64
C VAL A 772 14.18 -0.72 16.99
N GLY A 773 13.57 0.47 17.00
CA GLY A 773 13.28 1.20 18.23
C GLY A 773 12.46 0.40 19.25
N VAL A 774 11.60 -0.53 18.82
CA VAL A 774 10.88 -1.42 19.74
C VAL A 774 11.83 -2.40 20.45
N SER A 775 12.88 -2.86 19.77
CA SER A 775 13.92 -3.67 20.40
C SER A 775 14.74 -2.85 21.40
N ASP A 776 15.01 -1.58 21.09
CA ASP A 776 15.69 -0.67 22.00
C ASP A 776 14.85 -0.40 23.26
N ASP A 777 13.54 -0.17 23.10
CA ASP A 777 12.58 -0.04 24.21
C ASP A 777 12.58 -1.30 25.09
N VAL A 778 12.55 -2.50 24.49
CA VAL A 778 12.63 -3.78 25.24
C VAL A 778 13.91 -3.83 26.07
N ASN A 779 15.04 -3.43 25.50
CA ASN A 779 16.32 -3.44 26.21
C ASN A 779 16.33 -2.41 27.36
N GLU A 780 15.83 -1.20 27.14
CA GLU A 780 15.76 -0.14 28.15
C GLU A 780 14.87 -0.57 29.34
N TYR A 781 13.67 -1.08 29.07
CA TYR A 781 12.77 -1.57 30.12
C TYR A 781 13.31 -2.82 30.83
N ALA A 782 14.02 -3.70 30.13
CA ALA A 782 14.69 -4.85 30.76
C ALA A 782 15.81 -4.40 31.72
N MET A 783 16.60 -3.39 31.35
CA MET A 783 17.60 -2.81 32.25
C MET A 783 16.95 -2.12 33.45
N ALA A 784 15.89 -1.35 33.24
CA ALA A 784 15.16 -0.66 34.31
C ALA A 784 14.54 -1.65 35.31
N LEU A 785 13.98 -2.77 34.82
CA LEU A 785 13.45 -3.84 35.65
C LEU A 785 14.56 -4.47 36.51
N LYS A 786 15.70 -4.82 35.90
CA LYS A 786 16.84 -5.40 36.61
C LYS A 786 17.41 -4.45 37.68
N ASP A 787 17.52 -3.16 37.38
CA ASP A 787 17.97 -2.15 38.35
C ASP A 787 16.95 -1.99 39.50
N THR A 788 15.66 -2.08 39.21
CA THR A 788 14.59 -2.06 40.22
C THR A 788 14.65 -3.30 41.14
N GLU A 789 14.88 -4.49 40.59
CA GLU A 789 15.08 -5.73 41.35
C GLU A 789 16.33 -5.65 42.24
N GLU A 790 17.41 -5.06 41.73
CA GLU A 790 18.62 -4.78 42.51
C GLU A 790 18.33 -3.80 43.66
N LYS A 791 17.55 -2.73 43.41
CA LYS A 791 17.10 -1.78 44.45
C LYS A 791 16.22 -2.45 45.52
N ILE A 792 15.30 -3.34 45.11
CA ILE A 792 14.45 -4.11 46.03
C ILE A 792 15.31 -4.98 46.94
N SER A 793 16.27 -5.72 46.39
CA SER A 793 17.14 -6.60 47.19
C SER A 793 18.03 -5.83 48.19
N ARG A 794 18.37 -4.56 47.89
CA ARG A 794 19.14 -3.66 48.75
C ARG A 794 18.26 -2.83 49.71
N CYS A 795 16.93 -2.91 49.62
CA CYS A 795 16.03 -2.05 50.38
C CYS A 795 16.03 -2.42 51.88
N PRO A 796 16.27 -1.47 52.80
CA PRO A 796 16.23 -1.74 54.24
C PRO A 796 14.83 -2.11 54.73
N LYS A 797 14.71 -3.15 55.58
CA LYS A 797 13.43 -3.65 56.14
C LYS A 797 12.59 -2.60 56.91
N ARG A 798 13.18 -1.45 57.27
CA ARG A 798 12.52 -0.37 58.03
C ARG A 798 11.73 0.61 57.15
N ARG A 799 11.95 0.66 55.83
CA ARG A 799 11.29 1.59 54.89
C ARG A 799 10.28 0.86 54.01
N ARG A 800 9.12 0.53 54.57
CA ARG A 800 8.04 -0.19 53.85
C ARG A 800 7.42 0.65 52.73
N ASP A 801 7.36 1.96 52.92
CA ASP A 801 6.93 2.96 51.94
C ASP A 801 7.72 2.85 50.62
N ILE A 802 9.05 2.80 50.70
CA ILE A 802 9.93 2.68 49.53
C ILE A 802 9.78 1.29 48.90
N HIS A 803 9.72 0.24 49.72
CA HIS A 803 9.59 -1.12 49.24
C HIS A 803 8.28 -1.33 48.46
N GLU A 804 7.16 -0.80 48.94
CA GLU A 804 5.87 -0.85 48.25
C GLU A 804 5.91 -0.12 46.90
N GLU A 805 6.55 1.05 46.83
CA GLU A 805 6.65 1.81 45.58
C GLU A 805 7.58 1.14 44.56
N LEU A 806 8.66 0.52 45.03
CA LEU A 806 9.54 -0.29 44.17
C LEU A 806 8.83 -1.54 43.63
N LEU A 807 7.97 -2.20 44.43
CA LEU A 807 7.15 -3.32 43.96
C LEU A 807 6.13 -2.89 42.90
N LYS A 808 5.49 -1.71 43.07
CA LYS A 808 4.62 -1.14 42.01
C LYS A 808 5.41 -0.86 40.74
N SER A 809 6.58 -0.25 40.86
CA SER A 809 7.46 0.04 39.72
C SER A 809 7.90 -1.24 39.00
N GLN A 810 8.29 -2.28 39.76
CA GLN A 810 8.63 -3.60 39.22
C GLN A 810 7.45 -4.19 38.42
N LYS A 811 6.23 -4.12 38.96
CA LYS A 811 5.03 -4.61 38.28
C LYS A 811 4.78 -3.85 36.96
N VAL A 812 4.84 -2.52 36.98
CA VAL A 812 4.66 -1.67 35.78
C VAL A 812 5.71 -1.99 34.72
N PHE A 813 6.99 -2.07 35.09
CA PHE A 813 8.06 -2.40 34.14
C PHE A 813 7.90 -3.81 33.58
N SER A 814 7.53 -4.79 34.41
CA SER A 814 7.28 -6.17 33.98
C SER A 814 6.11 -6.28 33.00
N GLU A 815 4.98 -5.62 33.28
CA GLU A 815 3.81 -5.58 32.40
C GLU A 815 4.15 -4.92 31.05
N LYS A 816 4.85 -3.77 31.08
CA LYS A 816 5.28 -3.06 29.88
C LYS A 816 6.25 -3.90 29.05
N LEU A 817 7.22 -4.55 29.70
CA LEU A 817 8.19 -5.42 29.03
C LEU A 817 7.53 -6.66 28.41
N ASN A 818 6.51 -7.22 29.07
CA ASN A 818 5.71 -8.31 28.53
C ASN A 818 4.93 -7.89 27.28
N HIS A 819 4.35 -6.68 27.27
CA HIS A 819 3.70 -6.11 26.10
C HIS A 819 4.70 -5.91 24.94
N LEU A 820 5.83 -5.25 25.23
CA LEU A 820 6.86 -4.97 24.23
C LEU A 820 7.51 -6.25 23.67
N SER A 821 7.76 -7.26 24.51
CA SER A 821 8.30 -8.57 24.08
C SER A 821 7.38 -9.25 23.06
N ARG A 822 6.06 -9.24 23.28
CA ARG A 822 5.10 -9.81 22.33
C ARG A 822 5.01 -8.97 21.05
N ARG A 823 5.02 -7.65 21.15
CA ARG A 823 5.08 -6.76 19.97
C ARG A 823 6.36 -6.99 19.16
N LEU A 824 7.50 -7.20 19.83
CA LEU A 824 8.77 -7.55 19.19
C LEU A 824 8.69 -8.91 18.50
N ALA A 825 8.02 -9.91 19.09
CA ALA A 825 7.75 -11.18 18.42
C ALA A 825 7.01 -10.99 17.09
N TRP A 826 6.00 -10.11 17.07
CA TRP A 826 5.27 -9.77 15.84
C TRP A 826 6.16 -9.13 14.78
N ILE A 827 6.95 -8.13 15.17
CA ILE A 827 7.88 -7.42 14.28
C ILE A 827 8.94 -8.40 13.73
N ASN A 828 9.49 -9.27 14.58
CA ASN A 828 10.48 -10.25 14.16
C ASN A 828 9.93 -11.26 13.15
N VAL A 829 8.65 -11.62 13.25
CA VAL A 829 8.02 -12.52 12.29
C VAL A 829 7.66 -11.81 10.98
N THR A 830 7.17 -10.58 11.04
CA THR A 830 6.67 -9.84 9.86
C THR A 830 7.75 -9.10 9.08
N ILE A 831 8.80 -8.63 9.75
CA ILE A 831 9.82 -7.72 9.20
C ILE A 831 11.23 -8.29 9.35
N TYR A 832 11.64 -8.73 10.54
CA TYR A 832 13.00 -9.24 10.79
C TYR A 832 13.14 -10.75 10.72
N SER A 833 12.34 -11.41 9.88
CA SER A 833 12.45 -12.86 9.71
C SER A 833 13.66 -13.21 8.86
N LYS A 834 14.12 -14.47 8.97
CA LYS A 834 15.26 -14.97 8.19
C LYS A 834 15.00 -14.87 6.69
N GLU A 835 13.76 -15.11 6.26
CA GLU A 835 13.32 -14.97 4.87
C GLU A 835 13.41 -13.51 4.41
N LYS A 836 12.97 -12.55 5.24
CA LYS A 836 13.05 -11.12 4.91
C LYS A 836 14.50 -10.64 4.86
N MET A 837 15.37 -11.17 5.73
CA MET A 837 16.81 -10.94 5.68
C MET A 837 17.41 -11.42 4.34
N GLN A 838 16.99 -12.59 3.86
CA GLN A 838 17.43 -13.12 2.57
C GLN A 838 16.97 -12.25 1.39
N ASP A 839 15.78 -11.64 1.45
CA ASP A 839 15.32 -10.70 0.41
C ASP A 839 16.20 -9.44 0.35
N ILE A 840 16.56 -8.85 1.50
CA ILE A 840 17.46 -7.68 1.54
C ILE A 840 18.87 -8.06 1.11
N TYR A 841 19.34 -9.25 1.47
CA TYR A 841 20.62 -9.78 0.99
C TYR A 841 20.63 -10.05 -0.52
N TRP A 842 19.52 -10.54 -1.05
CA TRP A 842 19.34 -10.69 -2.49
C TRP A 842 19.37 -9.32 -3.18
N LEU A 843 18.67 -8.31 -2.65
CA LEU A 843 18.69 -6.95 -3.18
C LEU A 843 20.10 -6.33 -3.15
N LEU A 844 20.87 -6.55 -2.09
CA LEU A 844 22.28 -6.15 -2.00
C LEU A 844 23.10 -6.77 -3.13
N ARG A 845 22.97 -8.09 -3.36
CA ARG A 845 23.69 -8.79 -4.44
C ARG A 845 23.28 -8.30 -5.82
N VAL A 846 21.99 -8.01 -6.04
CA VAL A 846 21.50 -7.38 -7.28
C VAL A 846 22.20 -6.04 -7.50
N CYS A 847 22.28 -5.19 -6.48
CA CYS A 847 22.93 -3.88 -6.60
C CYS A 847 24.42 -4.02 -6.88
N ILE A 848 25.14 -4.89 -6.15
CA ILE A 848 26.56 -5.16 -6.38
C ILE A 848 26.81 -5.58 -7.82
N ARG A 849 26.04 -6.54 -8.35
CA ARG A 849 26.19 -6.99 -9.75
C ARG A 849 25.85 -5.88 -10.74
N THR A 850 24.79 -5.12 -10.48
CA THR A 850 24.39 -3.98 -11.33
C THR A 850 25.52 -2.95 -11.41
N ILE A 851 26.14 -2.62 -10.27
CA ILE A 851 27.28 -1.70 -10.20
C ILE A 851 28.48 -2.26 -10.96
N GLU A 852 28.83 -3.54 -10.77
CA GLU A 852 29.96 -4.16 -11.47
C GLU A 852 29.77 -4.23 -12.98
N HIS A 853 28.55 -4.54 -13.45
CA HIS A 853 28.23 -4.52 -14.87
C HIS A 853 28.25 -3.10 -15.43
N GLY A 854 27.68 -2.13 -14.70
CA GLY A 854 27.76 -0.71 -15.05
C GLY A 854 29.21 -0.21 -15.14
N ASP A 855 30.05 -0.58 -14.18
CA ASP A 855 31.45 -0.17 -14.10
C ASP A 855 32.27 -0.60 -15.34
N ARG A 856 31.96 -1.78 -15.90
CA ARG A 856 32.60 -2.31 -17.12
C ARG A 856 32.31 -1.48 -18.37
N THR A 857 31.20 -0.73 -18.39
CA THR A 857 30.82 0.12 -19.55
C THR A 857 31.67 1.41 -19.67
N GLY A 858 32.64 1.61 -18.78
CA GLY A 858 33.57 2.73 -18.83
C GLY A 858 32.88 4.07 -18.53
N SER A 859 32.93 5.01 -19.47
CA SER A 859 32.31 6.34 -19.34
C SER A 859 30.79 6.29 -19.20
N LEU A 860 30.12 5.27 -19.75
CA LEU A 860 28.66 5.13 -19.64
C LEU A 860 28.18 4.80 -18.21
N PHE A 861 29.08 4.38 -17.32
CA PHE A 861 28.79 4.24 -15.89
C PHE A 861 28.24 5.53 -15.27
N ALA A 862 28.62 6.69 -15.81
CA ALA A 862 28.14 7.99 -15.37
C ALA A 862 26.61 8.14 -15.47
N PHE A 863 25.94 7.39 -16.36
CA PHE A 863 24.48 7.39 -16.52
C PHE A 863 23.72 6.59 -15.46
N MET A 864 24.41 5.75 -14.66
CA MET A 864 23.76 4.95 -13.63
C MET A 864 23.10 5.86 -12.59
N PRO A 865 21.85 5.59 -12.17
CA PRO A 865 21.23 6.31 -11.06
C PRO A 865 22.04 6.14 -9.76
N GLU A 866 22.27 7.24 -9.04
CA GLU A 866 23.13 7.22 -7.84
C GLU A 866 22.58 6.30 -6.74
N PHE A 867 21.26 6.10 -6.71
CA PHE A 867 20.59 5.32 -5.68
C PHE A 867 21.05 3.86 -5.65
N TYR A 868 21.60 3.29 -6.72
CA TYR A 868 22.14 1.92 -6.68
C TYR A 868 23.31 1.78 -5.69
N LEU A 869 24.19 2.78 -5.61
CA LEU A 869 25.25 2.81 -4.62
C LEU A 869 24.67 2.99 -3.21
N SER A 870 23.72 3.92 -3.06
CA SER A 870 23.03 4.18 -1.79
C SER A 870 22.32 2.92 -1.26
N VAL A 871 21.59 2.20 -2.12
CA VAL A 871 20.87 0.97 -1.75
C VAL A 871 21.84 -0.14 -1.38
N ALA A 872 22.97 -0.30 -2.07
CA ALA A 872 24.00 -1.28 -1.69
C ALA A 872 24.53 -1.01 -0.26
N MET A 873 24.91 0.25 0.04
CA MET A 873 25.39 0.63 1.36
C MET A 873 24.32 0.47 2.45
N ASN A 874 23.11 0.94 2.16
CA ASN A 874 21.97 0.91 3.09
C ASN A 874 21.48 -0.52 3.36
N SER A 875 21.51 -1.40 2.35
CA SER A 875 21.16 -2.81 2.51
C SER A 875 22.19 -3.55 3.39
N TYR A 876 23.49 -3.28 3.21
CA TYR A 876 24.52 -3.79 4.11
C TYR A 876 24.31 -3.30 5.55
N SER A 877 24.09 -2.00 5.73
CA SER A 877 23.83 -1.41 7.05
C SER A 877 22.61 -2.07 7.71
N ALA A 878 21.52 -2.27 6.97
CA ALA A 878 20.33 -2.93 7.47
C ALA A 878 20.59 -4.39 7.88
N LEU A 879 21.25 -5.18 7.05
CA LEU A 879 21.61 -6.58 7.34
C LEU A 879 22.47 -6.69 8.60
N LYS A 880 23.40 -5.76 8.78
CA LYS A 880 24.31 -5.76 9.92
C LYS A 880 23.66 -5.28 11.22
N ASN A 881 22.85 -4.23 11.14
CA ASN A 881 22.40 -3.48 12.32
C ASN A 881 20.95 -3.79 12.75
N TYR A 882 20.06 -4.18 11.82
CA TYR A 882 18.62 -4.24 12.11
C TYR A 882 18.11 -5.67 12.38
N PHE A 883 18.70 -6.68 11.75
CA PHE A 883 18.31 -8.09 11.93
C PHE A 883 18.99 -8.76 13.13
N SER A 884 20.11 -8.19 13.61
CA SER A 884 20.82 -8.63 14.80
C SER A 884 20.06 -8.23 16.08
N PRO A 885 20.05 -9.05 17.16
CA PRO A 885 20.75 -10.33 17.32
C PRO A 885 19.93 -11.55 16.88
N VAL A 886 18.71 -11.35 16.34
CA VAL A 886 17.77 -12.44 16.03
C VAL A 886 18.27 -13.30 14.88
N ASN A 887 18.80 -12.66 13.84
CA ASN A 887 19.45 -13.32 12.71
C ASN A 887 20.82 -12.67 12.48
N SER A 888 21.86 -13.50 12.37
CA SER A 888 23.20 -13.01 12.04
C SER A 888 23.42 -13.01 10.53
N MET A 889 24.01 -11.92 10.02
CA MET A 889 24.45 -11.82 8.63
C MET A 889 25.48 -12.92 8.26
N GLU A 890 26.22 -13.44 9.24
CA GLU A 890 27.23 -14.50 9.06
C GLU A 890 26.60 -15.85 8.66
N GLU A 891 25.31 -16.05 8.89
CA GLU A 891 24.57 -17.25 8.46
C GLU A 891 24.17 -17.22 6.97
N LEU A 892 24.38 -16.09 6.28
CA LEU A 892 23.97 -15.94 4.89
C LEU A 892 24.94 -16.68 3.95
N PRO A 893 24.42 -17.33 2.90
CA PRO A 893 25.24 -18.08 1.95
C PRO A 893 26.15 -17.12 1.17
N GLY A 894 27.46 -17.40 1.17
CA GLY A 894 28.45 -16.58 0.45
C GLY A 894 28.64 -15.17 1.01
N TYR A 895 28.34 -14.93 2.29
CA TYR A 895 28.42 -13.59 2.86
C TYR A 895 29.84 -12.99 2.79
N GLU A 896 30.89 -13.79 3.01
CA GLU A 896 32.28 -13.31 2.91
C GLU A 896 32.63 -12.80 1.50
N GLU A 897 32.17 -13.50 0.46
CA GLU A 897 32.37 -13.09 -0.93
C GLU A 897 31.60 -11.80 -1.24
N THR A 898 30.36 -11.70 -0.77
CA THR A 898 29.55 -10.48 -0.95
C THR A 898 30.19 -9.28 -0.23
N LEU A 899 30.73 -9.47 0.97
CA LEU A 899 31.46 -8.43 1.69
C LEU A 899 32.72 -8.00 0.93
N MET A 900 33.46 -8.94 0.35
CA MET A 900 34.66 -8.66 -0.44
C MET A 900 34.32 -7.88 -1.71
N ARG A 901 33.24 -8.23 -2.41
CA ARG A 901 32.77 -7.51 -3.61
C ARG A 901 32.29 -6.10 -3.28
N LEU A 902 31.52 -5.93 -2.20
CA LEU A 902 31.14 -4.59 -1.75
C LEU A 902 32.35 -3.78 -1.26
N ALA A 903 33.32 -4.40 -0.58
CA ALA A 903 34.57 -3.74 -0.20
C ALA A 903 35.36 -3.26 -1.43
N ALA A 904 35.42 -4.05 -2.50
CA ALA A 904 36.04 -3.66 -3.77
C ALA A 904 35.34 -2.45 -4.41
N ILE A 905 34.01 -2.44 -4.42
CA ILE A 905 33.20 -1.30 -4.89
C ILE A 905 33.50 -0.05 -4.05
N LEU A 906 33.46 -0.14 -2.72
CA LEU A 906 33.72 0.99 -1.83
C LEU A 906 35.14 1.53 -2.00
N ALA A 907 36.14 0.65 -2.09
CA ALA A 907 37.55 1.00 -2.26
C ALA A 907 37.86 1.63 -3.61
N LYS A 908 37.13 1.25 -4.67
CA LYS A 908 37.31 1.81 -6.01
C LYS A 908 36.57 3.14 -6.17
N HIS A 909 35.30 3.19 -5.78
CA HIS A 909 34.39 4.25 -6.23
C HIS A 909 34.39 5.52 -5.39
N PHE A 910 34.90 5.52 -4.14
CA PHE A 910 34.95 6.73 -3.31
C PHE A 910 35.79 7.87 -3.93
N ALA A 911 36.71 7.53 -4.83
CA ALA A 911 37.59 8.47 -5.54
C ALA A 911 37.43 8.36 -7.07
N ASP A 912 36.30 7.85 -7.56
CA ASP A 912 36.03 7.71 -8.99
C ASP A 912 35.62 9.05 -9.60
N SER A 913 36.34 9.46 -10.66
CA SER A 913 36.10 10.73 -11.34
C SER A 913 34.77 10.77 -12.09
N ARG A 914 34.19 9.60 -12.44
CA ARG A 914 32.88 9.50 -13.10
C ARG A 914 31.72 9.82 -12.16
N ILE A 915 31.93 9.75 -10.85
CA ILE A 915 30.94 10.08 -9.82
C ILE A 915 31.14 11.54 -9.46
N VAL A 916 30.27 12.45 -9.85
CA VAL A 916 30.42 13.91 -9.64
C VAL A 916 29.81 14.36 -8.32
N GLY A 917 28.72 13.74 -7.88
CA GLY A 917 28.01 14.12 -6.65
C GLY A 917 28.89 14.01 -5.39
N THR A 918 28.99 15.10 -4.63
CA THR A 918 29.76 15.14 -3.38
C THR A 918 29.13 14.28 -2.29
N ASP A 919 27.79 14.32 -2.18
CA ASP A 919 27.04 13.63 -1.13
C ASP A 919 27.22 12.10 -1.22
N ILE A 920 27.20 11.54 -2.43
CA ILE A 920 27.40 10.11 -2.65
C ILE A 920 28.86 9.70 -2.42
N ARG A 921 29.84 10.55 -2.78
CA ARG A 921 31.26 10.32 -2.48
C ARG A 921 31.51 10.28 -0.97
N ASP A 922 30.92 11.22 -0.22
CA ASP A 922 30.99 11.26 1.24
C ASP A 922 30.31 10.03 1.86
N SER A 923 29.16 9.62 1.31
CA SER A 923 28.46 8.41 1.73
C SER A 923 29.30 7.14 1.51
N LEU A 924 29.98 7.01 0.36
CA LEU A 924 30.90 5.90 0.07
C LEU A 924 32.07 5.88 1.06
N MET A 925 32.65 7.04 1.37
CA MET A 925 33.75 7.14 2.32
C MET A 925 33.30 6.82 3.75
N GLN A 926 32.10 7.25 4.15
CA GLN A 926 31.51 6.90 5.44
C GLN A 926 31.21 5.39 5.53
N ALA A 927 30.70 4.79 4.45
CA ALA A 927 30.47 3.36 4.38
C ALA A 927 31.79 2.57 4.48
N LEU A 928 32.85 3.01 3.80
CA LEU A 928 34.18 2.42 3.91
C LEU A 928 34.74 2.54 5.34
N ALA A 929 34.57 3.71 5.98
CA ALA A 929 34.94 3.91 7.37
C ALA A 929 34.19 2.96 8.32
N SER A 930 32.89 2.75 8.09
CA SER A 930 32.10 1.75 8.82
C SER A 930 32.60 0.32 8.58
N TYR A 931 32.94 -0.02 7.34
CA TYR A 931 33.47 -1.34 6.95
C TYR A 931 34.74 -1.71 7.71
N VAL A 932 35.69 -0.78 7.87
CA VAL A 932 36.94 -1.05 8.60
C VAL A 932 36.76 -1.08 10.12
N CYS A 933 35.57 -0.71 10.64
CA CYS A 933 35.27 -0.83 12.07
C CYS A 933 34.95 -2.26 12.51
N TYR A 934 34.51 -3.14 11.61
CA TYR A 934 34.10 -4.50 11.99
C TYR A 934 35.08 -5.57 11.49
N PRO A 935 35.38 -6.63 12.28
CA PRO A 935 36.41 -7.62 11.92
C PRO A 935 36.19 -8.33 10.58
N HIS A 936 34.96 -8.75 10.27
CA HIS A 936 34.67 -9.51 9.04
C HIS A 936 34.74 -8.64 7.79
N SER A 937 34.20 -7.43 7.83
CA SER A 937 34.28 -6.47 6.73
C SER A 937 35.70 -5.90 6.56
N LEU A 938 36.47 -5.74 7.64
CA LEU A 938 37.89 -5.40 7.54
C LEU A 938 38.68 -6.50 6.83
N ARG A 939 38.49 -7.77 7.21
CA ARG A 939 39.09 -8.91 6.49
C ARG A 939 38.70 -8.92 5.01
N ALA A 940 37.48 -8.52 4.68
CA ALA A 940 37.03 -8.41 3.30
C ALA A 940 37.81 -7.30 2.55
N VAL A 941 38.02 -6.12 3.14
CA VAL A 941 38.87 -5.05 2.60
C VAL A 941 40.32 -5.52 2.45
N GLU A 942 40.85 -6.29 3.39
CA GLU A 942 42.21 -6.83 3.31
C GLU A 942 42.38 -7.88 2.20
N ARG A 943 41.30 -8.54 1.78
CA ARG A 943 41.27 -9.60 0.75
C ARG A 943 40.97 -9.10 -0.67
N ILE A 944 40.61 -7.83 -0.87
CA ILE A 944 40.40 -7.29 -2.22
C ILE A 944 41.72 -7.31 -3.03
N PRO A 945 41.67 -7.29 -4.38
CA PRO A 945 42.87 -7.35 -5.22
C PRO A 945 43.93 -6.32 -4.85
N GLU A 946 45.21 -6.70 -4.92
CA GLU A 946 46.33 -5.86 -4.49
C GLU A 946 46.38 -4.50 -5.20
N GLU A 947 46.14 -4.48 -6.51
CA GLU A 947 46.09 -3.26 -7.30
C GLU A 947 45.04 -2.27 -6.76
N GLN A 948 43.85 -2.78 -6.38
CA GLN A 948 42.79 -1.96 -5.81
C GLN A 948 43.14 -1.47 -4.40
N ARG A 949 43.79 -2.29 -3.56
CA ARG A 949 44.28 -1.86 -2.24
C ARG A 949 45.31 -0.74 -2.36
N ILE A 950 46.25 -0.85 -3.30
CA ILE A 950 47.26 0.18 -3.57
C ILE A 950 46.57 1.46 -4.06
N SER A 951 45.62 1.35 -4.98
CA SER A 951 44.86 2.50 -5.49
C SER A 951 44.07 3.20 -4.37
N MET A 952 43.39 2.42 -3.51
CA MET A 952 42.66 2.95 -2.36
C MET A 952 43.60 3.73 -1.43
N MET A 953 44.76 3.17 -1.07
CA MET A 953 45.72 3.83 -0.20
C MET A 953 46.30 5.12 -0.83
N LYS A 954 46.61 5.10 -2.13
CA LYS A 954 47.03 6.31 -2.86
C LYS A 954 45.96 7.40 -2.81
N ASN A 955 44.70 7.02 -3.03
CA ASN A 955 43.58 7.95 -3.02
C ASN A 955 43.25 8.49 -1.62
N LEU A 956 43.41 7.68 -0.56
CA LEU A 956 43.27 8.12 0.84
C LEU A 956 44.38 9.07 1.28
N LEU A 957 45.59 8.91 0.73
CA LEU A 957 46.75 9.76 1.03
C LEU A 957 46.88 10.97 0.09
N ALA A 958 46.00 11.09 -0.90
CA ALA A 958 45.96 12.24 -1.79
C ALA A 958 45.67 13.54 -1.02
N PRO A 959 46.14 14.71 -1.49
CA PRO A 959 45.87 15.99 -0.85
C PRO A 959 44.37 16.17 -0.56
N TYR A 960 44.05 16.75 0.59
CA TYR A 960 42.69 17.03 1.05
C TYR A 960 42.05 18.16 0.23
N GLU A 961 41.80 17.93 -1.05
CA GLU A 961 41.00 18.83 -1.87
C GLU A 961 39.53 18.41 -1.71
N GLN A 962 38.79 19.18 -0.89
CA GLN A 962 37.35 19.02 -0.66
C GLN A 962 36.89 17.64 -0.14
N ARG A 963 37.74 16.92 0.61
CA ARG A 963 37.40 15.62 1.23
C ARG A 963 37.34 15.70 2.76
N PRO A 964 36.33 15.08 3.40
CA PRO A 964 36.26 14.99 4.86
C PRO A 964 37.49 14.32 5.49
N TRP A 965 38.32 15.12 6.19
CA TRP A 965 39.59 14.69 6.77
C TRP A 965 39.43 13.66 7.90
N ALA A 966 38.31 13.70 8.63
CA ALA A 966 38.08 12.84 9.79
C ALA A 966 37.90 11.36 9.39
N GLN A 967 37.08 11.09 8.37
CA GLN A 967 36.79 9.74 7.87
C GLN A 967 38.05 9.10 7.30
N THR A 968 38.81 9.82 6.48
CA THR A 968 40.10 9.36 5.92
C THR A 968 41.07 8.98 7.03
N ASN A 969 41.23 9.83 8.05
CA ASN A 969 42.09 9.54 9.20
C ASN A 969 41.62 8.31 9.97
N TRP A 970 40.31 8.15 10.18
CA TRP A 970 39.76 6.96 10.83
C TRP A 970 40.07 5.69 10.05
N ILE A 971 39.93 5.72 8.72
CA ILE A 971 40.26 4.58 7.86
C ILE A 971 41.75 4.24 7.96
N LEU A 972 42.64 5.23 7.79
CA LEU A 972 44.09 5.04 7.83
C LEU A 972 44.58 4.50 9.18
N VAL A 973 44.08 5.05 10.30
CA VAL A 973 44.43 4.57 11.65
C VAL A 973 44.03 3.12 11.86
N ARG A 974 42.91 2.68 11.26
CA ARG A 974 42.42 1.30 11.35
C ARG A 974 43.23 0.35 10.48
N LEU A 975 43.58 0.76 9.26
CA LEU A 975 44.38 -0.04 8.32
C LEU A 975 45.85 -0.18 8.76
N TRP A 976 46.48 0.86 9.29
CA TRP A 976 47.88 0.85 9.74
C TRP A 976 48.15 -0.03 10.98
N ARG A 977 47.14 -0.65 11.60
CA ARG A 977 47.26 -1.40 12.87
C ARG A 977 46.80 -2.86 12.83
N GLY A 978 46.62 -3.51 11.68
CA GLY A 978 46.24 -4.94 11.64
C GLY A 978 47.32 -5.85 12.25
N CYS A 979 47.06 -6.88 13.06
CA CYS A 979 45.84 -7.39 13.69
C CYS A 979 45.67 -6.86 15.13
N GLY A 980 44.43 -6.67 15.58
CA GLY A 980 44.08 -6.43 16.97
C GLY A 980 43.53 -5.03 17.21
N PHE A 981 42.23 -4.96 17.43
CA PHE A 981 41.53 -3.74 17.81
C PHE A 981 42.22 -3.07 19.01
N GLY A 982 42.55 -1.78 18.90
CA GLY A 982 42.78 -0.85 20.02
C GLY A 982 43.97 -1.07 20.97
N TYR A 983 44.43 -2.30 21.25
CA TYR A 983 45.37 -2.60 22.35
C TYR A 983 46.18 -3.88 22.11
N ARG A 984 46.65 -4.16 20.87
CA ARG A 984 47.54 -5.33 20.68
C ARG A 984 48.83 -5.24 21.53
N TYR A 985 49.22 -4.02 21.92
CA TYR A 985 50.26 -3.77 22.90
C TYR A 985 49.73 -2.78 23.95
N THR A 986 49.95 -3.06 25.24
CA THR A 986 49.69 -2.11 26.33
C THR A 986 50.64 -0.90 26.29
N ARG A 987 51.74 -0.98 25.51
CA ARG A 987 52.72 0.11 25.28
C ARG A 987 53.19 0.13 23.82
N LEU A 988 53.53 1.32 23.32
CA LEU A 988 53.96 1.51 21.94
C LEU A 988 55.24 0.70 21.62
N PRO A 989 55.36 0.06 20.43
CA PRO A 989 56.50 -0.81 20.09
C PRO A 989 57.89 -0.14 20.17
N HIS A 990 57.97 1.17 19.93
CA HIS A 990 59.21 1.95 20.05
C HIS A 990 59.64 2.22 21.51
N LEU A 991 58.82 1.83 22.50
CA LEU A 991 59.13 1.88 23.93
C LEU A 991 59.59 0.53 24.50
N LEU A 992 59.59 -0.55 23.69
CA LEU A 992 60.10 -1.86 24.09
C LEU A 992 61.60 -1.93 23.79
N LYS A 993 62.44 -1.83 24.82
CA LYS A 993 63.92 -1.90 24.70
C LYS A 993 64.47 -3.33 24.57
N THR A 994 63.64 -4.36 24.48
CA THR A 994 64.10 -5.76 24.36
C THR A 994 63.19 -6.57 23.44
N LYS A 995 63.79 -7.41 22.59
CA LYS A 995 63.11 -8.33 21.68
C LYS A 995 62.28 -9.36 22.47
N PRO A 996 61.05 -9.69 22.07
CA PRO A 996 60.30 -10.78 22.68
C PRO A 996 60.61 -12.10 21.98
N GLU A 997 61.58 -12.85 22.50
CA GLU A 997 61.52 -14.31 22.45
C GLU A 997 60.83 -14.75 23.75
N ASP A 998 59.83 -15.61 23.63
CA ASP A 998 59.05 -16.22 24.71
C ASP A 998 58.23 -15.29 25.63
N ALA A 999 56.97 -15.08 25.25
CA ALA A 999 55.91 -14.83 26.23
C ALA A 999 54.60 -15.48 25.78
N SER A 1000 54.31 -16.62 26.40
CA SER A 1000 53.01 -17.28 26.50
C SER A 1000 51.84 -16.29 26.60
N LEU A 1001 50.76 -16.63 25.88
CA LEU A 1001 49.41 -16.08 26.03
C LEU A 1001 49.03 -15.85 27.51
N PRO A 1002 48.31 -14.77 27.78
CA PRO A 1002 46.96 -14.99 28.29
C PRO A 1002 45.89 -14.17 27.57
N SER A 1003 44.69 -14.73 27.62
CA SER A 1003 43.41 -14.20 27.20
C SER A 1003 43.00 -12.91 27.90
N LEU A 1004 42.34 -12.01 27.15
CA LEU A 1004 41.01 -11.44 27.40
C LEU A 1004 40.90 -10.10 26.67
N GLN A 1005 40.14 -10.06 25.59
CA GLN A 1005 39.07 -9.07 25.40
C GLN A 1005 38.18 -9.39 24.23
#